data_AF-A0A2D6CYH4-F1
#
_entry.id   AF-A0A2D6CYH4-F1
#
_cell.length_a   1.000
_cell.length_b   1.000
_cell.length_c   1.000
_cell.angle_alpha   90.00
_cell.angle_beta   90.00
_cell.angle_gamma   90.00
#
_symmetry.space_group_name_H-M   'P 1'
#
loop_
_entity.id
_entity.type
_entity.pdbx_description
1 polymer ?
#
loop_
_entity_poly.entity_id
_entity_poly.type
_entity_poly.pdbx_seq_one_letter_code
_entity_poly.pdbx_strand_id
1 'polypeptide(L)'
;LYAGGAGVVSALSIPTAGPTAAQTPEVSWTAEVEGSVARLVAASNMLFVATLEGSLYAFGERPGVAKVYGSPNAPEPQVATGDRALADSLLAAAGVRDGYAMYYGARDAALPEALVRGSDLRVSVVEPNAAKASSFRRAWDDSGIYGLRLSVQLAEPTTTPTPSYMSSLTVVDEAAASYATDERFLAAVFESLRPYGGVALFRSAQRNSPGLAQRIASLDLPNAEVRAEGADLLLVREGALPGSDDWTHQYGDIAQTIKSDDTRVKLPLGVLWFGGSSNDDVLPRHGHGPPEQVIGGRVFIEGMGVMNARDVYTGRVIWKRDLPGLGEGVYWDDTYIADPLTLKYGQLHIPGANARGANYVATEDKVYIAFGRECLVLDAATGNDVARFVLPLREGATEPPEWGYIGVHEDLLIAGSDFVQYRDMTGPDPDDEEAKRKYWYDYDTTSSRGLVVMDRQSGDVLWEHESQLGLRHSGIVVGGGKLFCVDQLPPRVRKLLKAKGIEPTGRSAILAFDVRTGEPKWDVGRGIFGTWLSYAEEHDILLQAGRPSRDMLRDEPNNRMSAYRGASGDILWDEEIAYGEPCIIHGDTIIAGTGAHSLLTGAQKMRVDPLTGKETPWTYHRNYGCNYAIASENLLTFRSGAAGFFDLDFDGGDGGTGNFGGFKTGCTSNLVVANGVLNAPEYTRTCRCSYQNQTSLALVHVPEVEVWTDYGNPGITGPIQRVGLNLGAPGDRRADDGTLWLEYPKAAGPSPEITVTVGPFTTQHFSYHSSRIEGGEGLPWVAASGLDGVSTITVDLGASVVGGEEVGAAEERFYEVRLHFAEPADIGPGERKFDVYLQNNLVRQDLDIVAEAGGPNRALVMQFGAVAVTRELELRLVPSAGIVDHLPVISGIEAIIESGPVAMAK
;
A
#
# COMPACT_ATOMS: atom_id res chain seq x y z
N LEU A 1 -40.06 -1.99 -11.77
CA LEU A 1 -39.00 -1.04 -11.36
C LEU A 1 -39.52 -0.24 -10.17
N TYR A 2 -38.68 0.12 -9.21
CA TYR A 2 -39.07 0.96 -8.07
C TYR A 2 -38.20 2.23 -8.05
N ALA A 3 -38.80 3.36 -7.69
CA ALA A 3 -38.14 4.65 -7.58
C ALA A 3 -38.53 5.33 -6.26
N GLY A 4 -37.62 6.09 -5.67
CA GLY A 4 -37.82 6.78 -4.41
C GLY A 4 -37.29 8.21 -4.48
N GLY A 5 -37.94 9.12 -3.74
CA GLY A 5 -37.55 10.52 -3.64
C GLY A 5 -37.97 11.12 -2.30
N ALA A 6 -37.97 12.46 -2.22
CA ALA A 6 -38.44 13.17 -1.04
C ALA A 6 -39.95 12.94 -0.85
N GLY A 7 -40.33 12.27 0.24
CA GLY A 7 -41.71 12.04 0.64
C GLY A 7 -42.46 10.94 -0.12
N VAL A 8 -41.81 10.25 -1.06
CA VAL A 8 -42.53 9.43 -2.03
C VAL A 8 -41.74 8.22 -2.52
N VAL A 9 -42.45 7.10 -2.70
CA VAL A 9 -41.97 5.91 -3.41
C VAL A 9 -42.98 5.51 -4.48
N SER A 10 -42.48 5.09 -5.64
CA SER A 10 -43.29 4.71 -6.79
C SER A 10 -42.83 3.38 -7.38
N ALA A 11 -43.77 2.57 -7.85
CA ALA A 11 -43.50 1.43 -8.72
C ALA A 11 -43.83 1.78 -10.16
N LEU A 12 -42.94 1.44 -11.08
CA LEU A 12 -43.14 1.53 -12.52
C LEU A 12 -43.23 0.14 -13.13
N SER A 13 -44.27 -0.07 -13.92
CA SER A 13 -44.42 -1.24 -14.77
C SER A 13 -43.54 -1.06 -15.99
N ILE A 14 -42.62 -1.99 -16.19
CA ILE A 14 -41.82 -2.06 -17.41
C ILE A 14 -42.56 -3.00 -18.37
N PRO A 15 -42.91 -2.56 -19.59
CA PRO A 15 -43.53 -3.43 -20.57
C PRO A 15 -42.61 -4.60 -20.95
N THR A 16 -43.17 -5.80 -21.08
CA THR A 16 -42.43 -7.05 -21.34
C THR A 16 -42.34 -7.44 -22.81
N ALA A 17 -42.80 -6.60 -23.75
CA ALA A 17 -42.76 -6.90 -25.19
C ALA A 17 -41.50 -6.35 -25.87
N GLY A 18 -40.99 -7.10 -26.87
CA GLY A 18 -39.73 -6.86 -27.58
C GLY A 18 -39.61 -5.53 -28.37
N PRO A 19 -38.47 -5.30 -29.04
CA PRO A 19 -37.90 -3.97 -29.35
C PRO A 19 -38.63 -3.12 -30.40
N THR A 20 -39.86 -3.45 -30.80
CA THR A 20 -40.52 -2.85 -31.98
C THR A 20 -41.71 -1.95 -31.68
N ALA A 21 -42.09 -1.74 -30.41
CA ALA A 21 -43.03 -0.69 -30.04
C ALA A 21 -42.44 0.15 -28.89
N ALA A 22 -42.29 1.45 -29.10
CA ALA A 22 -41.94 2.40 -28.05
C ALA A 22 -43.11 2.47 -27.05
N GLN A 23 -43.11 1.59 -26.05
CA GLN A 23 -44.04 1.65 -24.93
C GLN A 23 -43.35 2.37 -23.77
N THR A 24 -43.98 3.43 -23.30
CA THR A 24 -43.50 4.23 -22.18
C THR A 24 -43.73 3.46 -20.88
N PRO A 25 -42.77 3.41 -19.94
CA PRO A 25 -43.02 2.91 -18.59
C PRO A 25 -44.17 3.68 -17.93
N GLU A 26 -45.07 2.96 -17.25
CA GLU A 26 -46.20 3.57 -16.54
C GLU A 26 -46.04 3.41 -15.03
N VAL A 27 -46.36 4.47 -14.28
CA VAL A 27 -46.42 4.42 -12.83
C VAL A 27 -47.59 3.52 -12.43
N SER A 28 -47.28 2.38 -11.81
CA SER A 28 -48.26 1.39 -11.37
C SER A 28 -48.92 1.79 -10.06
N TRP A 29 -48.14 2.34 -9.14
CA TRP A 29 -48.63 2.91 -7.89
C TRP A 29 -47.58 3.87 -7.30
N THR A 30 -48.06 4.75 -6.43
CA THR A 30 -47.25 5.67 -5.62
C THR A 30 -47.74 5.61 -4.17
N ALA A 31 -46.82 5.70 -3.22
CA ALA A 31 -47.12 5.80 -1.81
C ALA A 31 -46.30 6.92 -1.17
N GLU A 32 -46.92 7.62 -0.23
CA GLU A 32 -46.24 8.61 0.61
C GLU A 32 -45.43 7.89 1.69
N VAL A 33 -44.25 8.43 1.97
CA VAL A 33 -43.39 8.04 3.07
C VAL A 33 -42.93 9.30 3.79
N GLU A 34 -42.77 9.24 5.10
CA GLU A 34 -42.14 10.32 5.85
C GLU A 34 -40.64 10.31 5.60
N GLY A 35 -40.12 11.46 5.15
CA GLY A 35 -38.69 11.65 4.89
C GLY A 35 -38.27 11.37 3.45
N SER A 36 -36.97 11.33 3.24
CA SER A 36 -36.33 11.15 1.93
C SER A 36 -35.93 9.70 1.74
N VAL A 37 -36.45 9.04 0.71
CA VAL A 37 -36.08 7.64 0.41
C VAL A 37 -34.59 7.54 0.10
N ALA A 38 -33.87 6.77 0.91
CA ALA A 38 -32.44 6.51 0.75
C ALA A 38 -32.16 5.20 0.03
N ARG A 39 -32.91 4.13 0.36
CA ARG A 39 -32.71 2.78 -0.18
C ARG A 39 -34.04 2.05 -0.40
N LEU A 40 -34.05 1.20 -1.43
CA LEU A 40 -35.17 0.36 -1.82
C LEU A 40 -34.68 -1.08 -1.99
N VAL A 41 -35.36 -2.04 -1.37
CA VAL A 41 -35.06 -3.47 -1.53
C VAL A 41 -36.35 -4.23 -1.80
N ALA A 42 -36.41 -4.96 -2.92
CA ALA A 42 -37.52 -5.86 -3.21
C ALA A 42 -37.13 -7.30 -2.82
N ALA A 43 -37.83 -7.86 -1.83
CA ALA A 43 -37.57 -9.22 -1.33
C ALA A 43 -38.84 -9.80 -0.72
N SER A 44 -39.02 -11.13 -0.79
CA SER A 44 -40.17 -11.84 -0.18
C SER A 44 -41.54 -11.25 -0.53
N ASN A 45 -41.74 -10.86 -1.80
CA ASN A 45 -42.95 -10.19 -2.32
C ASN A 45 -43.29 -8.87 -1.60
N MET A 46 -42.29 -8.20 -1.02
CA MET A 46 -42.41 -6.89 -0.40
C MET A 46 -41.38 -5.91 -0.97
N LEU A 47 -41.71 -4.63 -0.93
CA LEU A 47 -40.77 -3.54 -1.10
C LEU A 47 -40.44 -2.93 0.26
N PHE A 48 -39.18 -3.01 0.66
CA PHE A 48 -38.64 -2.33 1.84
C PHE A 48 -38.07 -0.98 1.42
N VAL A 49 -38.43 0.06 2.17
CA VAL A 49 -38.03 1.44 1.91
C VAL A 49 -37.42 2.01 3.17
N ALA A 50 -36.14 2.38 3.11
CA ALA A 50 -35.46 3.07 4.20
C ALA A 50 -35.34 4.55 3.86
N THR A 51 -35.68 5.43 4.82
CA THR A 51 -35.54 6.88 4.68
C THR A 51 -34.32 7.40 5.43
N LEU A 52 -33.77 8.54 5.01
CA LEU A 52 -32.61 9.17 5.67
C LEU A 52 -32.89 9.55 7.12
N GLU A 53 -34.15 9.80 7.44
CA GLU A 53 -34.67 10.19 8.75
C GLU A 53 -34.89 8.97 9.67
N GLY A 54 -34.59 7.76 9.19
CA GLY A 54 -34.53 6.55 10.01
C GLY A 54 -35.77 5.65 9.98
N SER A 55 -36.76 5.94 9.13
CA SER A 55 -37.96 5.11 9.01
C SER A 55 -37.76 3.95 8.04
N LEU A 56 -38.26 2.76 8.42
CA LEU A 56 -38.30 1.58 7.57
C LEU A 56 -39.76 1.21 7.25
N TYR A 57 -40.12 1.31 5.98
CA TYR A 57 -41.44 0.92 5.47
C TYR A 57 -41.35 -0.44 4.79
N ALA A 58 -42.43 -1.21 4.87
CA ALA A 58 -42.59 -2.46 4.12
C ALA A 58 -43.94 -2.44 3.39
N PHE A 59 -43.88 -2.40 2.06
CA PHE A 59 -45.05 -2.43 1.19
C PHE A 59 -45.26 -3.86 0.67
N GLY A 60 -46.41 -4.46 0.97
CA GLY A 60 -46.80 -5.78 0.48
C GLY A 60 -47.81 -5.72 -0.67
N GLU A 61 -48.05 -6.85 -1.32
CA GLU A 61 -48.99 -6.98 -2.46
C GLU A 61 -50.45 -6.67 -2.09
N ARG A 62 -50.86 -6.94 -0.84
CA ARG A 62 -52.26 -6.83 -0.42
C ARG A 62 -52.49 -5.55 0.40
N PRO A 63 -53.57 -4.81 0.14
CA PRO A 63 -54.01 -3.72 0.99
C PRO A 63 -54.24 -4.21 2.43
N GLY A 64 -53.73 -3.48 3.42
CA GLY A 64 -53.87 -3.81 4.83
C GLY A 64 -53.56 -2.62 5.72
N VAL A 65 -53.91 -2.72 7.00
CA VAL A 65 -53.54 -1.71 7.99
C VAL A 65 -52.05 -1.89 8.31
N ALA A 66 -51.26 -0.84 8.10
CA ALA A 66 -49.84 -0.87 8.43
C ALA A 66 -49.65 -1.13 9.93
N LYS A 67 -48.90 -2.17 10.28
CA LYS A 67 -48.47 -2.38 11.65
C LYS A 67 -47.27 -1.49 11.92
N VAL A 68 -47.49 -0.42 12.67
CA VAL A 68 -46.43 0.51 13.06
C VAL A 68 -45.71 -0.06 14.27
N TYR A 69 -44.41 -0.30 14.12
CA TYR A 69 -43.51 -0.57 15.24
C TYR A 69 -42.87 0.78 15.61
N GLY A 70 -43.12 1.27 16.82
CA GLY A 70 -42.36 2.40 17.33
C GLY A 70 -40.91 1.99 17.55
N SER A 71 -39.97 2.90 17.31
CA SER A 71 -38.62 2.72 17.87
C SER A 71 -38.79 2.59 19.39
N PRO A 72 -38.23 1.56 20.05
CA PRO A 72 -38.20 1.53 21.49
C PRO A 72 -37.41 2.77 21.96
N ASN A 73 -38.11 3.82 22.38
CA ASN A 73 -37.54 4.85 23.24
C ASN A 73 -37.32 4.20 24.61
N ALA A 74 -36.34 3.30 24.69
CA ALA A 74 -35.85 2.84 25.97
C ALA A 74 -35.20 4.07 26.64
N PRO A 75 -35.63 4.47 27.85
CA PRO A 75 -34.92 5.49 28.60
C PRO A 75 -33.47 5.03 28.75
N GLU A 76 -32.53 5.97 28.61
CA GLU A 76 -31.10 5.66 28.72
C GLU A 76 -30.85 4.95 30.06
N PRO A 77 -30.43 3.68 30.06
CA PRO A 77 -30.26 2.93 31.30
C PRO A 77 -29.19 3.62 32.16
N GLN A 78 -29.51 3.91 33.41
CA GLN A 78 -28.55 4.48 34.33
C GLN A 78 -27.55 3.40 34.77
N VAL A 79 -26.30 3.52 34.29
CA VAL A 79 -25.18 2.73 34.80
C VAL A 79 -25.05 2.96 36.30
N ALA A 80 -24.94 1.88 37.07
CA ALA A 80 -24.78 1.96 38.52
C ALA A 80 -23.53 2.76 38.90
N THR A 81 -23.60 3.54 39.97
CA THR A 81 -22.50 4.43 40.40
C THR A 81 -21.17 3.69 40.60
N GLY A 82 -21.22 2.43 41.05
CA GLY A 82 -20.04 1.59 41.23
C GLY A 82 -19.35 1.24 39.91
N ASP A 83 -20.10 0.78 38.91
CA ASP A 83 -19.55 0.42 37.59
C ASP A 83 -19.00 1.64 36.86
N ARG A 84 -19.66 2.79 37.01
CA ARG A 84 -19.15 4.06 36.47
C ARG A 84 -17.83 4.47 37.11
N ALA A 85 -17.74 4.46 38.44
CA ALA A 85 -16.51 4.80 39.14
C ALA A 85 -15.35 3.86 38.79
N LEU A 86 -15.66 2.56 38.64
CA LEU A 86 -14.68 1.57 38.20
C LEU A 86 -14.24 1.81 36.75
N ALA A 87 -15.17 2.04 35.81
CA ALA A 87 -14.84 2.38 34.43
C ALA A 87 -13.97 3.64 34.35
N ASP A 88 -14.32 4.70 35.07
CA ASP A 88 -13.53 5.95 35.14
C ASP A 88 -12.11 5.69 35.66
N SER A 89 -11.96 4.82 36.67
CA SER A 89 -10.65 4.41 37.19
C SER A 89 -9.83 3.63 36.16
N LEU A 90 -10.45 2.71 35.41
CA LEU A 90 -9.76 1.91 34.38
C LEU A 90 -9.30 2.80 33.22
N LEU A 91 -10.16 3.72 32.76
CA LEU A 91 -9.83 4.68 31.71
C LEU A 91 -8.71 5.63 32.15
N ALA A 92 -8.73 6.09 33.40
CA ALA A 92 -7.69 6.94 33.96
C ALA A 92 -6.35 6.21 34.09
N ALA A 93 -6.36 4.97 34.60
CA ALA A 93 -5.16 4.13 34.71
C ALA A 93 -4.53 3.84 33.34
N ALA A 94 -5.34 3.49 32.35
CA ALA A 94 -4.86 3.21 31.00
C ALA A 94 -4.44 4.48 30.22
N GLY A 95 -4.98 5.66 30.57
CA GLY A 95 -4.78 6.89 29.79
C GLY A 95 -5.47 6.87 28.42
N VAL A 96 -6.40 5.93 28.19
CA VAL A 96 -7.07 5.74 26.89
C VAL A 96 -8.54 6.09 27.03
N ARG A 97 -9.02 6.96 26.15
CA ARG A 97 -10.43 7.41 26.14
C ARG A 97 -11.11 7.24 24.78
N ASP A 98 -10.41 6.80 23.74
CA ASP A 98 -10.98 6.66 22.40
C ASP A 98 -10.31 5.51 21.62
N GLY A 99 -10.86 5.18 20.45
CA GLY A 99 -10.37 4.08 19.62
C GLY A 99 -11.14 2.77 19.82
N TYR A 100 -10.48 1.64 19.58
CA TYR A 100 -11.09 0.32 19.69
C TYR A 100 -10.55 -0.42 20.91
N ALA A 101 -11.42 -1.19 21.57
CA ALA A 101 -11.09 -1.92 22.77
C ALA A 101 -11.55 -3.37 22.74
N MET A 102 -10.74 -4.23 23.35
CA MET A 102 -11.07 -5.64 23.59
C MET A 102 -11.40 -5.83 25.07
N TYR A 103 -12.36 -6.69 25.36
CA TYR A 103 -12.73 -7.01 26.73
C TYR A 103 -12.84 -8.52 26.93
N TYR A 104 -12.08 -9.05 27.87
CA TYR A 104 -12.07 -10.45 28.26
C TYR A 104 -12.59 -10.63 29.69
N GLY A 105 -13.48 -11.59 29.89
CA GLY A 105 -13.95 -11.97 31.23
C GLY A 105 -15.02 -11.07 31.85
N ALA A 106 -15.83 -10.37 31.04
CA ALA A 106 -16.91 -9.51 31.54
C ALA A 106 -17.86 -10.30 32.44
N ARG A 107 -18.01 -9.94 33.72
CA ARG A 107 -18.91 -10.65 34.64
C ARG A 107 -20.38 -10.53 34.22
N ASP A 108 -20.76 -9.32 33.83
CA ASP A 108 -22.09 -8.93 33.37
C ASP A 108 -21.98 -7.83 32.30
N ALA A 109 -23.12 -7.31 31.85
CA ALA A 109 -23.18 -6.31 30.79
C ALA A 109 -22.82 -4.88 31.25
N ALA A 110 -22.76 -4.63 32.57
CA ALA A 110 -22.77 -3.27 33.12
C ALA A 110 -21.42 -2.56 32.98
N LEU A 111 -20.30 -3.23 33.27
CA LEU A 111 -18.98 -2.60 33.20
C LEU A 111 -18.51 -2.28 31.77
N PRO A 112 -18.67 -3.16 30.76
CA PRO A 112 -18.39 -2.79 29.37
C PRO A 112 -19.25 -1.61 28.89
N GLU A 113 -20.52 -1.55 29.31
CA GLU A 113 -21.39 -0.41 29.04
C GLU A 113 -20.92 0.87 29.74
N ALA A 114 -20.50 0.79 31.00
CA ALA A 114 -19.92 1.90 31.73
C ALA A 114 -18.67 2.47 31.03
N LEU A 115 -17.79 1.61 30.52
CA LEU A 115 -16.61 2.02 29.74
C LEU A 115 -17.00 2.81 28.49
N VAL A 116 -17.95 2.31 27.71
CA VAL A 116 -18.42 2.98 26.49
C VAL A 116 -19.13 4.30 26.80
N ARG A 117 -19.89 4.39 27.88
CA ARG A 117 -20.57 5.64 28.27
C ARG A 117 -19.62 6.69 28.86
N GLY A 118 -18.46 6.28 29.38
CA GLY A 118 -17.43 7.17 29.94
C GLY A 118 -16.33 7.59 28.96
N SER A 119 -16.39 7.14 27.70
CA SER A 119 -15.33 7.30 26.71
C SER A 119 -15.88 7.37 25.27
N ASP A 120 -15.01 7.50 24.28
CA ASP A 120 -15.30 7.35 22.85
C ASP A 120 -14.85 5.99 22.29
N LEU A 121 -14.57 5.03 23.17
CA LEU A 121 -14.16 3.68 22.79
C LEU A 121 -15.29 2.90 22.09
N ARG A 122 -14.92 2.04 21.16
CA ARG A 122 -15.77 0.94 20.68
C ARG A 122 -15.26 -0.36 21.25
N VAL A 123 -16.08 -1.06 22.02
CA VAL A 123 -15.66 -2.23 22.81
C VAL A 123 -16.20 -3.52 22.18
N SER A 124 -15.30 -4.48 21.95
CA SER A 124 -15.61 -5.85 21.52
C SER A 124 -15.39 -6.80 22.69
N VAL A 125 -16.46 -7.41 23.19
CA VAL A 125 -16.41 -8.35 24.31
C VAL A 125 -16.30 -9.77 23.78
N VAL A 126 -15.26 -10.49 24.20
CA VAL A 126 -15.07 -11.90 23.87
C VAL A 126 -15.70 -12.77 24.96
N GLU A 127 -16.71 -13.55 24.59
CA GLU A 127 -17.50 -14.35 25.52
C GLU A 127 -17.72 -15.77 24.98
N PRO A 128 -17.11 -16.81 25.58
CA PRO A 128 -17.25 -18.19 25.10
C PRO A 128 -18.62 -18.82 25.44
N ASN A 129 -19.35 -18.30 26.44
CA ASN A 129 -20.65 -18.84 26.82
C ASN A 129 -21.79 -18.24 25.97
N ALA A 130 -22.39 -19.05 25.11
CA ALA A 130 -23.46 -18.61 24.19
C ALA A 130 -24.69 -17.99 24.90
N ALA A 131 -25.07 -18.47 26.08
CA ALA A 131 -26.20 -17.93 26.83
C ALA A 131 -25.89 -16.54 27.39
N LYS A 132 -24.68 -16.36 27.93
CA LYS A 132 -24.19 -15.08 28.45
C LYS A 132 -23.98 -14.07 27.33
N ALA A 133 -23.35 -14.48 26.21
CA ALA A 133 -23.24 -13.67 25.01
C ALA A 133 -24.61 -13.18 24.52
N SER A 134 -25.60 -14.07 24.45
CA SER A 134 -26.97 -13.70 24.07
C SER A 134 -27.64 -12.74 25.06
N SER A 135 -27.33 -12.84 26.36
CA SER A 135 -27.84 -11.91 27.37
C SER A 135 -27.25 -10.51 27.22
N PHE A 136 -25.95 -10.40 26.92
CA PHE A 136 -25.26 -9.14 26.69
C PHE A 136 -25.81 -8.43 25.45
N ARG A 137 -25.96 -9.17 24.34
CA ARG A 137 -26.57 -8.65 23.10
C ARG A 137 -27.94 -8.02 23.36
N ARG A 138 -28.83 -8.75 24.04
CA ARG A 138 -30.17 -8.23 24.39
C ARG A 138 -30.10 -7.00 25.30
N ALA A 139 -29.28 -7.02 26.34
CA ALA A 139 -29.17 -5.89 27.26
C ALA A 139 -28.69 -4.61 26.54
N TRP A 140 -27.71 -4.74 25.65
CA TRP A 140 -27.17 -3.61 24.89
C TRP A 140 -28.04 -3.20 23.70
N ASP A 141 -28.80 -4.12 23.11
CA ASP A 141 -29.87 -3.82 22.13
C ASP A 141 -30.96 -3.00 22.80
N ASP A 142 -31.45 -3.44 23.97
CA ASP A 142 -32.45 -2.72 24.77
C ASP A 142 -31.95 -1.32 25.19
N SER A 143 -30.63 -1.16 25.31
CA SER A 143 -29.96 0.10 25.65
C SER A 143 -29.59 0.96 24.42
N GLY A 144 -29.84 0.46 23.20
CA GLY A 144 -29.57 1.15 21.93
C GLY A 144 -28.09 1.33 21.57
N ILE A 145 -27.17 0.57 22.18
CA ILE A 145 -25.71 0.73 22.01
C ILE A 145 -25.03 -0.46 21.34
N TYR A 146 -25.71 -1.60 21.23
CA TYR A 146 -25.20 -2.77 20.52
C TYR A 146 -25.05 -2.50 19.01
N GLY A 147 -23.96 -2.99 18.43
CA GLY A 147 -23.61 -2.78 17.01
C GLY A 147 -23.08 -1.38 16.69
N LEU A 148 -23.24 -0.40 17.59
CA LEU A 148 -22.74 0.98 17.42
C LEU A 148 -21.46 1.24 18.21
N ARG A 149 -21.47 0.89 19.51
CA ARG A 149 -20.36 1.11 20.44
C ARG A 149 -19.93 -0.17 21.15
N LEU A 150 -20.82 -1.17 21.24
CA LEU A 150 -20.54 -2.47 21.85
C LEU A 150 -20.84 -3.62 20.89
N SER A 151 -20.01 -4.66 20.92
CA SER A 151 -20.27 -5.91 20.22
C SER A 151 -19.85 -7.12 21.08
N VAL A 152 -20.44 -8.28 20.80
CA VAL A 152 -20.10 -9.54 21.48
C VAL A 152 -19.60 -10.54 20.44
N GLN A 153 -18.38 -11.01 20.62
CA GLN A 153 -17.78 -12.11 19.86
C GLN A 153 -17.97 -13.41 20.65
N LEU A 154 -18.75 -14.35 20.10
CA LEU A 154 -18.88 -15.69 20.67
C LEU A 154 -17.65 -16.50 20.26
N ALA A 155 -16.65 -16.52 21.13
CA ALA A 155 -15.31 -16.97 20.80
C ALA A 155 -14.54 -17.42 22.05
N GLU A 156 -13.58 -18.32 21.86
CA GLU A 156 -12.69 -18.79 22.93
C GLU A 156 -11.46 -17.87 23.00
N PRO A 157 -11.20 -17.19 24.13
CA PRO A 157 -10.12 -16.21 24.25
C PRO A 157 -8.73 -16.71 23.86
N THR A 158 -8.42 -17.99 24.06
CA THR A 158 -7.07 -18.54 23.79
C THR A 158 -6.87 -19.05 22.37
N THR A 159 -7.92 -19.19 21.56
CA THR A 159 -7.83 -19.76 20.21
C THR A 159 -8.40 -18.87 19.12
N THR A 160 -9.07 -17.79 19.46
CA THR A 160 -9.63 -16.86 18.47
C THR A 160 -8.61 -15.75 18.15
N PRO A 161 -8.15 -15.64 16.89
CA PRO A 161 -7.25 -14.55 16.51
C PRO A 161 -7.98 -13.21 16.58
N THR A 162 -7.28 -12.21 17.12
CA THR A 162 -7.68 -10.81 17.06
C THR A 162 -6.89 -10.10 15.97
N PRO A 163 -7.47 -9.10 15.26
CA PRO A 163 -6.71 -8.28 14.33
C PRO A 163 -5.49 -7.65 15.02
N SER A 164 -4.32 -7.69 14.37
CA SER A 164 -3.13 -6.99 14.84
C SER A 164 -3.40 -5.50 14.97
N TYR A 165 -2.76 -4.86 15.96
CA TYR A 165 -2.68 -3.40 16.10
C TYR A 165 -4.01 -2.63 16.27
N MET A 166 -5.14 -3.32 16.43
CA MET A 166 -6.46 -2.70 16.52
C MET A 166 -6.72 -2.04 17.89
N SER A 167 -6.22 -2.62 18.98
CA SER A 167 -6.67 -2.31 20.33
C SER A 167 -5.90 -1.15 20.96
N SER A 168 -6.58 -0.03 21.14
CA SER A 168 -6.12 1.08 21.99
C SER A 168 -6.16 0.66 23.47
N LEU A 169 -7.19 -0.11 23.87
CA LEU A 169 -7.34 -0.64 25.22
C LEU A 169 -7.82 -2.09 25.21
N THR A 170 -7.07 -3.00 25.82
CA THR A 170 -7.53 -4.35 26.16
C THR A 170 -7.76 -4.45 27.66
N VAL A 171 -8.95 -4.84 28.09
CA VAL A 171 -9.24 -5.14 29.50
C VAL A 171 -9.30 -6.65 29.69
N VAL A 172 -8.42 -7.17 30.53
CA VAL A 172 -8.48 -8.56 31.03
C VAL A 172 -9.02 -8.51 32.46
N ASP A 173 -10.32 -8.77 32.59
CA ASP A 173 -11.01 -8.69 33.88
C ASP A 173 -10.62 -9.87 34.80
N GLU A 174 -10.96 -9.78 36.09
CA GLU A 174 -10.60 -10.76 37.11
C GLU A 174 -11.07 -12.18 36.76
N ALA A 175 -12.23 -12.31 36.10
CA ALA A 175 -12.75 -13.62 35.67
C ALA A 175 -11.97 -14.21 34.48
N ALA A 176 -11.15 -13.42 33.79
CA ALA A 176 -10.25 -13.84 32.72
C ALA A 176 -8.80 -14.04 33.19
N ALA A 177 -8.50 -13.90 34.49
CA ALA A 177 -7.14 -14.00 35.01
C ALA A 177 -6.44 -15.33 34.69
N SER A 178 -7.20 -16.44 34.56
CA SER A 178 -6.64 -17.74 34.18
C SER A 178 -6.06 -17.77 32.76
N TYR A 179 -6.62 -16.99 31.83
CA TYR A 179 -6.10 -16.92 30.45
C TYR A 179 -4.72 -16.28 30.39
N ALA A 180 -4.42 -15.35 31.30
CA ALA A 180 -3.10 -14.71 31.41
C ALA A 180 -1.98 -15.66 31.89
N THR A 181 -2.28 -16.94 32.14
CA THR A 181 -1.26 -17.98 32.37
C THR A 181 -0.75 -18.60 31.07
N ASP A 182 -1.48 -18.44 29.96
CA ASP A 182 -1.11 -18.91 28.64
C ASP A 182 -0.29 -17.85 27.91
N GLU A 183 0.95 -18.20 27.54
CA GLU A 183 1.88 -17.34 26.82
C GLU A 183 1.37 -16.99 25.41
N ARG A 184 0.59 -17.88 24.77
CA ARG A 184 -0.03 -17.61 23.47
C ARG A 184 -1.10 -16.53 23.59
N PHE A 185 -1.88 -16.56 24.68
CA PHE A 185 -2.87 -15.52 24.94
C PHE A 185 -2.20 -14.16 25.18
N LEU A 186 -1.13 -14.12 25.99
CA LEU A 186 -0.38 -12.88 26.24
C LEU A 186 0.24 -12.32 24.97
N ALA A 187 0.83 -13.17 24.13
CA ALA A 187 1.37 -12.76 22.84
C ALA A 187 0.28 -12.24 21.90
N ALA A 188 -0.88 -12.91 21.82
CA ALA A 188 -2.01 -12.46 20.99
C ALA A 188 -2.59 -11.13 21.48
N VAL A 189 -2.72 -10.94 22.80
CA VAL A 189 -3.14 -9.66 23.40
C VAL A 189 -2.15 -8.57 23.02
N PHE A 190 -0.85 -8.79 23.19
CA PHE A 190 0.17 -7.80 22.81
C PHE A 190 0.17 -7.49 21.31
N GLU A 191 -0.01 -8.51 20.47
CA GLU A 191 -0.09 -8.34 19.01
C GLU A 191 -1.30 -7.52 18.58
N SER A 192 -2.41 -7.63 19.31
CA SER A 192 -3.59 -6.78 19.09
C SER A 192 -3.39 -5.33 19.53
N LEU A 193 -2.43 -5.03 20.42
CA LEU A 193 -2.23 -3.67 20.93
C LEU A 193 -1.75 -2.75 19.81
N ARG A 194 -2.44 -1.62 19.69
CA ARG A 194 -2.08 -0.55 18.76
C ARG A 194 -0.68 -0.03 19.11
N PRO A 195 0.26 0.08 18.14
CA PRO A 195 1.53 0.77 18.35
C PRO A 195 1.31 2.23 18.77
N TYR A 196 2.35 2.87 19.30
CA TYR A 196 2.28 4.22 19.88
C TYR A 196 1.23 4.34 21.01
N GLY A 197 1.27 3.43 21.99
CA GLY A 197 0.60 3.60 23.28
C GLY A 197 -0.65 2.74 23.54
N GLY A 198 -0.89 1.68 22.77
CA GLY A 198 -1.95 0.71 23.09
C GLY A 198 -1.67 -0.01 24.42
N VAL A 199 -2.71 -0.21 25.23
CA VAL A 199 -2.59 -0.73 26.61
C VAL A 199 -3.43 -1.98 26.83
N ALA A 200 -2.83 -3.03 27.39
CA ALA A 200 -3.55 -4.13 28.03
C ALA A 200 -3.53 -3.96 29.55
N LEU A 201 -4.71 -3.83 30.16
CA LEU A 201 -4.91 -3.70 31.60
C LEU A 201 -5.42 -5.03 32.16
N PHE A 202 -4.63 -5.65 33.04
CA PHE A 202 -4.95 -6.88 33.76
C PHE A 202 -5.45 -6.54 35.18
N ARG A 203 -6.74 -6.72 35.41
CA ARG A 203 -7.41 -6.31 36.66
C ARG A 203 -7.00 -7.17 37.85
N SER A 204 -6.72 -6.53 38.99
CA SER A 204 -6.28 -7.15 40.25
C SER A 204 -5.09 -8.11 40.08
N ALA A 205 -4.32 -8.01 38.99
CA ALA A 205 -3.30 -8.98 38.63
C ALA A 205 -2.17 -9.08 39.67
N GLN A 206 -1.86 -7.98 40.36
CA GLN A 206 -0.88 -7.97 41.45
C GLN A 206 -1.28 -8.89 42.62
N ARG A 207 -2.60 -9.11 42.80
CA ARG A 207 -3.14 -10.00 43.83
C ARG A 207 -3.43 -11.39 43.31
N ASN A 208 -4.02 -11.48 42.11
CA ASN A 208 -4.60 -12.71 41.59
C ASN A 208 -3.64 -13.53 40.73
N SER A 209 -2.62 -12.89 40.15
CA SER A 209 -1.66 -13.51 39.21
C SER A 209 -0.21 -13.14 39.56
N PRO A 210 0.29 -13.50 40.76
CA PRO A 210 1.68 -13.23 41.14
C PRO A 210 2.62 -13.95 40.15
N GLY A 211 3.50 -13.19 39.50
CA GLY A 211 4.39 -13.71 38.45
C GLY A 211 4.06 -13.26 37.02
N LEU A 212 2.90 -12.61 36.80
CA LEU A 212 2.49 -12.19 35.45
C LEU A 212 3.50 -11.23 34.79
N ALA A 213 4.03 -10.26 35.54
CA ALA A 213 5.02 -9.32 35.02
C ALA A 213 6.30 -10.04 34.55
N GLN A 214 6.77 -11.04 35.31
CA GLN A 214 7.94 -11.84 34.95
C GLN A 214 7.66 -12.70 33.71
N ARG A 215 6.45 -13.25 33.58
CA ARG A 215 6.04 -14.02 32.41
C ARG A 215 6.01 -13.15 31.15
N ILE A 216 5.40 -11.96 31.23
CA ILE A 216 5.38 -11.01 30.11
C ILE A 216 6.81 -10.63 29.72
N ALA A 217 7.68 -10.33 30.70
CA ALA A 217 9.07 -10.01 30.43
C ALA A 217 9.83 -11.17 29.75
N SER A 218 9.50 -12.43 30.05
CA SER A 218 10.13 -13.59 29.42
C SER A 218 9.72 -13.84 27.96
N LEU A 219 8.68 -13.16 27.47
CA LEU A 219 8.23 -13.26 26.07
C LEU A 219 9.05 -12.39 25.10
N ASP A 220 9.93 -11.52 25.61
CA ASP A 220 10.79 -10.63 24.82
C ASP A 220 10.00 -9.82 23.75
N LEU A 221 8.86 -9.30 24.17
CA LEU A 221 7.94 -8.56 23.31
C LEU A 221 8.54 -7.19 22.94
N PRO A 222 8.73 -6.87 21.65
CA PRO A 222 9.41 -5.64 21.25
C PRO A 222 8.65 -4.38 21.67
N ASN A 223 9.34 -3.43 22.29
CA ASN A 223 8.77 -2.19 22.84
C ASN A 223 7.62 -2.41 23.83
N ALA A 224 7.59 -3.55 24.51
CA ALA A 224 6.67 -3.81 25.60
C ALA A 224 7.17 -3.13 26.89
N GLU A 225 6.28 -2.38 27.54
CA GLU A 225 6.51 -1.87 28.88
C GLU A 225 5.48 -2.44 29.85
N VAL A 226 5.95 -2.91 31.01
CA VAL A 226 5.09 -3.43 32.07
C VAL A 226 5.12 -2.50 33.28
N ARG A 227 3.97 -1.92 33.63
CA ARG A 227 3.81 -0.99 34.76
C ARG A 227 2.77 -1.53 35.74
N ALA A 228 2.98 -1.32 37.04
CA ALA A 228 2.00 -1.62 38.06
C ALA A 228 1.19 -0.35 38.40
N GLU A 229 -0.13 -0.44 38.45
CA GLU A 229 -1.02 0.67 38.80
C GLU A 229 -2.01 0.20 39.88
N GLY A 230 -1.73 0.53 41.14
CA GLY A 230 -2.50 0.01 42.27
C GLY A 230 -2.49 -1.52 42.33
N ALA A 231 -3.66 -2.15 42.19
CA ALA A 231 -3.80 -3.61 42.17
C ALA A 231 -3.69 -4.21 40.75
N ASP A 232 -3.71 -3.37 39.73
CA ASP A 232 -3.72 -3.77 38.33
C ASP A 232 -2.28 -3.83 37.76
N LEU A 233 -2.14 -4.50 36.61
CA LEU A 233 -0.91 -4.53 35.83
C LEU A 233 -1.21 -4.04 34.41
N LEU A 234 -0.41 -3.14 33.89
CA LEU A 234 -0.51 -2.60 32.54
C LEU A 234 0.65 -3.14 31.70
N LEU A 235 0.33 -3.64 30.51
CA LEU A 235 1.26 -3.93 29.44
C LEU A 235 1.01 -2.92 28.32
N VAL A 236 2.01 -2.11 27.99
CA VAL A 236 1.93 -1.05 26.98
C VAL A 236 2.81 -1.41 25.79
N ARG A 237 2.32 -1.19 24.57
CA ARG A 237 3.14 -1.19 23.35
C ARG A 237 3.57 0.24 23.03
N GLU A 238 4.81 0.57 23.37
CA GLU A 238 5.36 1.91 23.19
C GLU A 238 5.96 2.10 21.78
N GLY A 239 5.87 3.32 21.26
CA GLY A 239 6.56 3.74 20.04
C GLY A 239 6.22 2.96 18.76
N ALA A 240 7.13 3.08 17.79
CA ALA A 240 7.05 2.49 16.46
C ALA A 240 7.21 0.97 16.48
N LEU A 241 6.84 0.31 15.38
CA LEU A 241 7.11 -1.11 15.19
C LEU A 241 8.60 -1.31 14.84
N PRO A 242 9.29 -2.33 15.38
CA PRO A 242 10.69 -2.57 15.03
C PRO A 242 10.86 -2.80 13.53
N GLY A 243 11.77 -2.05 12.89
CA GLY A 243 12.02 -2.11 11.46
C GLY A 243 11.04 -1.31 10.60
N SER A 244 10.10 -0.56 11.20
CA SER A 244 9.33 0.42 10.45
C SER A 244 10.06 1.74 10.30
N ASP A 245 9.68 2.53 9.30
CA ASP A 245 10.19 3.87 9.06
C ASP A 245 9.06 4.85 8.70
N ASP A 246 9.36 6.15 8.63
CA ASP A 246 8.39 7.22 8.35
C ASP A 246 8.41 7.66 6.88
N TRP A 247 7.36 8.40 6.48
CA TRP A 247 7.29 9.12 5.22
C TRP A 247 6.89 10.57 5.51
N THR A 248 7.85 11.47 5.58
CA THR A 248 7.67 12.82 6.18
C THR A 248 7.59 13.94 5.17
N HIS A 249 7.97 13.70 3.91
CA HIS A 249 8.05 14.74 2.88
C HIS A 249 7.41 14.30 1.56
N GLN A 250 7.32 15.23 0.61
CA GLN A 250 6.79 14.99 -0.75
C GLN A 250 7.42 13.77 -1.45
N TYR A 251 8.68 13.45 -1.12
CA TYR A 251 9.51 12.46 -1.80
C TYR A 251 10.19 11.50 -0.81
N GLY A 252 9.44 11.06 0.21
CA GLY A 252 9.94 10.20 1.28
C GLY A 252 10.42 11.01 2.46
N ASP A 253 11.58 11.62 2.30
CA ASP A 253 12.31 12.34 3.34
C ASP A 253 12.84 13.69 2.83
N ILE A 254 13.57 14.41 3.68
CA ILE A 254 14.22 15.68 3.31
C ILE A 254 15.42 15.48 2.36
N ALA A 255 15.92 14.25 2.23
CA ALA A 255 16.98 13.88 1.31
C ALA A 255 16.46 13.55 -0.10
N GLN A 256 15.14 13.50 -0.29
CA GLN A 256 14.43 13.16 -1.52
C GLN A 256 14.85 11.80 -2.10
N THR A 257 14.95 10.77 -1.26
CA THR A 257 15.29 9.40 -1.69
C THR A 257 14.15 8.71 -2.46
N ILE A 258 12.90 9.18 -2.31
CA ILE A 258 11.67 8.55 -2.81
C ILE A 258 11.49 7.12 -2.25
N LYS A 259 12.01 6.91 -1.05
CA LYS A 259 12.03 5.61 -0.38
C LYS A 259 11.70 5.80 1.11
N SER A 260 11.07 4.78 1.69
CA SER A 260 11.08 4.53 3.13
C SER A 260 11.98 3.34 3.42
N ASP A 261 12.71 3.38 4.53
CA ASP A 261 13.59 2.29 4.99
C ASP A 261 12.83 1.22 5.79
N ASP A 262 11.50 1.18 5.67
CA ASP A 262 10.65 0.16 6.29
C ASP A 262 10.97 -1.23 5.74
N THR A 263 11.42 -2.11 6.63
CA THR A 263 11.78 -3.51 6.35
C THR A 263 10.65 -4.49 6.67
N ARG A 264 9.58 -4.04 7.35
CA ARG A 264 8.50 -4.92 7.83
C ARG A 264 7.52 -5.28 6.73
N VAL A 265 7.21 -4.30 5.87
CA VAL A 265 6.23 -4.51 4.81
C VAL A 265 6.91 -5.23 3.64
N LYS A 266 6.44 -6.46 3.40
CA LYS A 266 6.85 -7.31 2.29
C LYS A 266 5.73 -8.27 1.92
N LEU A 267 5.80 -8.84 0.72
CA LEU A 267 4.80 -9.79 0.27
C LEU A 267 4.94 -11.13 1.02
N PRO A 268 3.83 -11.89 1.15
CA PRO A 268 2.47 -11.54 0.79
C PRO A 268 1.83 -10.53 1.76
N LEU A 269 0.84 -9.77 1.28
CA LEU A 269 0.17 -8.72 2.06
C LEU A 269 -1.33 -9.04 2.27
N GLY A 270 -1.79 -8.92 3.52
CA GLY A 270 -3.19 -9.05 3.91
C GLY A 270 -3.78 -7.73 4.42
N VAL A 271 -5.11 -7.65 4.48
CA VAL A 271 -5.83 -6.45 4.92
C VAL A 271 -5.72 -6.28 6.44
N LEU A 272 -5.18 -5.14 6.88
CA LEU A 272 -5.20 -4.71 8.28
C LEU A 272 -6.56 -4.07 8.61
N TRP A 273 -6.97 -3.08 7.80
CA TRP A 273 -8.28 -2.45 7.87
C TRP A 273 -8.69 -1.90 6.50
N PHE A 274 -9.99 -1.67 6.33
CA PHE A 274 -10.55 -0.96 5.18
C PHE A 274 -11.77 -0.15 5.61
N GLY A 275 -12.07 0.94 4.92
CA GLY A 275 -13.21 1.82 5.25
C GLY A 275 -12.86 2.97 6.19
N GLY A 276 -13.87 3.42 6.95
CA GLY A 276 -13.73 4.40 8.02
C GLY A 276 -13.71 5.88 7.61
N SER A 277 -13.08 6.21 6.48
CA SER A 277 -12.87 7.61 6.07
C SER A 277 -13.45 7.92 4.68
N SER A 278 -14.20 9.03 4.58
CA SER A 278 -14.70 9.52 3.30
C SER A 278 -13.57 10.06 2.41
N ASN A 279 -13.77 10.02 1.10
CA ASN A 279 -13.00 10.78 0.11
C ASN A 279 -13.51 12.23 -0.06
N ASP A 280 -14.50 12.62 0.76
CA ASP A 280 -14.69 13.90 1.47
C ASP A 280 -13.53 14.89 1.42
N ASP A 281 -12.46 14.48 2.09
CA ASP A 281 -11.48 15.40 2.65
C ASP A 281 -10.09 15.12 2.08
N VAL A 282 -10.03 14.88 0.78
CA VAL A 282 -8.80 14.64 0.01
C VAL A 282 -8.76 15.54 -1.21
N LEU A 283 -7.56 15.82 -1.71
CA LEU A 283 -7.38 16.64 -2.91
C LEU A 283 -7.89 15.93 -4.19
N PRO A 284 -8.33 16.70 -5.21
CA PRO A 284 -8.67 16.15 -6.52
C PRO A 284 -7.48 15.40 -7.14
N ARG A 285 -7.72 14.18 -7.60
CA ARG A 285 -6.70 13.32 -8.23
C ARG A 285 -5.84 14.03 -9.28
N HIS A 286 -6.45 14.74 -10.22
CA HIS A 286 -5.76 15.40 -11.34
C HIS A 286 -5.08 16.73 -10.94
N GLY A 287 -5.18 17.10 -9.67
CA GLY A 287 -4.47 18.21 -9.06
C GLY A 287 -3.00 17.94 -8.76
N HIS A 288 -2.59 16.66 -8.77
CA HIS A 288 -1.27 16.23 -8.32
C HIS A 288 -0.92 16.82 -6.95
N GLY A 289 -1.84 16.74 -6.00
CA GLY A 289 -1.60 17.13 -4.62
C GLY A 289 -0.44 16.35 -3.99
N PRO A 290 0.13 16.83 -2.89
CA PRO A 290 1.17 16.09 -2.17
C PRO A 290 0.68 14.70 -1.74
N PRO A 291 1.56 13.69 -1.65
CA PRO A 291 1.22 12.41 -1.06
C PRO A 291 0.87 12.62 0.42
N GLU A 292 0.23 11.63 1.01
CA GLU A 292 0.12 11.52 2.47
C GLU A 292 1.51 11.50 3.12
N GLN A 293 1.60 12.05 4.33
CA GLN A 293 2.76 11.90 5.19
C GLN A 293 2.39 10.99 6.36
N VAL A 294 3.25 10.02 6.67
CA VAL A 294 3.00 8.97 7.64
C VAL A 294 4.12 9.01 8.68
N ILE A 295 3.77 9.41 9.90
CA ILE A 295 4.72 9.54 11.02
C ILE A 295 4.00 9.41 12.36
N GLY A 296 4.66 8.79 13.34
CA GLY A 296 4.13 8.69 14.72
C GLY A 296 2.78 7.96 14.81
N GLY A 297 2.55 6.98 13.94
CA GLY A 297 1.29 6.20 13.88
C GLY A 297 0.11 6.95 13.27
N ARG A 298 0.37 8.05 12.56
CA ARG A 298 -0.65 8.91 11.94
C ARG A 298 -0.39 9.12 10.45
N VAL A 299 -1.45 9.17 9.67
CA VAL A 299 -1.48 9.55 8.26
C VAL A 299 -2.06 10.96 8.16
N PHE A 300 -1.27 11.91 7.67
CA PHE A 300 -1.66 13.29 7.45
C PHE A 300 -2.02 13.51 5.98
N ILE A 301 -3.19 14.10 5.74
CA ILE A 301 -3.73 14.29 4.39
C ILE A 301 -4.27 15.72 4.26
N GLU A 302 -3.83 16.41 3.21
CA GLU A 302 -4.43 17.65 2.74
C GLU A 302 -5.64 17.33 1.85
N GLY A 303 -6.74 18.03 2.11
CA GLY A 303 -7.89 18.11 1.22
C GLY A 303 -8.12 19.55 0.75
N MET A 304 -9.21 19.76 0.00
CA MET A 304 -9.56 21.11 -0.47
C MET A 304 -9.93 22.00 0.72
N GLY A 305 -9.02 22.91 1.11
CA GLY A 305 -9.25 23.81 2.23
C GLY A 305 -9.34 23.11 3.59
N VAL A 306 -8.67 21.96 3.76
CA VAL A 306 -8.74 21.17 4.99
C VAL A 306 -7.46 20.36 5.20
N MET A 307 -7.08 20.15 6.45
CA MET A 307 -6.05 19.19 6.86
C MET A 307 -6.67 18.14 7.79
N ASN A 308 -6.28 16.87 7.67
CA ASN A 308 -6.77 15.81 8.55
C ASN A 308 -5.68 14.82 8.94
N ALA A 309 -5.81 14.22 10.12
CA ALA A 309 -4.98 13.13 10.58
C ALA A 309 -5.83 11.88 10.82
N ARG A 310 -5.32 10.75 10.36
CA ARG A 310 -5.94 9.43 10.50
C ARG A 310 -4.99 8.47 11.18
N ASP A 311 -5.56 7.49 11.84
CA ASP A 311 -4.82 6.43 12.49
C ASP A 311 -4.28 5.41 11.47
N VAL A 312 -2.96 5.14 11.49
CA VAL A 312 -2.33 4.16 10.57
C VAL A 312 -2.92 2.76 10.76
N TYR A 313 -3.25 2.38 11.99
CA TYR A 313 -3.58 0.98 12.33
C TYR A 313 -5.06 0.67 12.33
N THR A 314 -5.92 1.70 12.30
CA THR A 314 -7.37 1.53 12.38
C THR A 314 -8.16 2.36 11.37
N GLY A 315 -7.50 3.25 10.62
CA GLY A 315 -8.14 4.13 9.63
C GLY A 315 -9.09 5.18 10.21
N ARG A 316 -9.14 5.30 11.54
CA ARG A 316 -9.99 6.24 12.27
C ARG A 316 -9.50 7.68 12.04
N VAL A 317 -10.41 8.59 11.72
CA VAL A 317 -10.10 10.03 11.73
C VAL A 317 -9.86 10.47 13.18
N ILE A 318 -8.66 10.98 13.45
CA ILE A 318 -8.27 11.49 14.77
C ILE A 318 -8.77 12.94 14.91
N TRP A 319 -8.46 13.76 13.92
CA TRP A 319 -8.94 15.14 13.84
C TRP A 319 -9.04 15.63 12.40
N LYS A 320 -9.83 16.69 12.21
CA LYS A 320 -10.01 17.42 10.96
C LYS A 320 -9.98 18.92 11.25
N ARG A 321 -9.25 19.68 10.45
CA ARG A 321 -9.05 21.12 10.60
C ARG A 321 -9.39 21.84 9.30
N ASP A 322 -10.45 22.64 9.33
CA ASP A 322 -10.82 23.49 8.18
C ASP A 322 -9.81 24.64 8.04
N LEU A 323 -9.30 24.81 6.82
CA LEU A 323 -8.28 25.79 6.42
C LEU A 323 -8.66 26.38 5.04
N PRO A 324 -9.69 27.25 4.96
CA PRO A 324 -10.19 27.77 3.68
C PRO A 324 -9.08 28.37 2.80
N GLY A 325 -9.03 27.98 1.52
CA GLY A 325 -8.02 28.45 0.56
C GLY A 325 -6.72 27.63 0.56
N LEU A 326 -6.54 26.66 1.46
CA LEU A 326 -5.38 25.77 1.44
C LEU A 326 -5.31 25.00 0.10
N GLY A 327 -4.17 25.14 -0.58
CA GLY A 327 -3.89 24.47 -1.85
C GLY A 327 -4.59 25.06 -3.09
N GLU A 328 -5.39 26.12 -2.93
CA GLU A 328 -6.11 26.76 -4.04
C GLU A 328 -5.14 27.38 -5.06
N GLY A 329 -5.42 27.19 -6.35
CA GLY A 329 -4.58 27.65 -7.46
C GLY A 329 -3.34 26.80 -7.73
N VAL A 330 -2.99 25.87 -6.83
CA VAL A 330 -1.84 24.97 -6.98
C VAL A 330 -2.27 23.52 -7.15
N TYR A 331 -3.06 22.99 -6.22
CA TYR A 331 -3.51 21.59 -6.23
C TYR A 331 -4.96 21.44 -6.69
N TRP A 332 -5.73 22.53 -6.69
CA TRP A 332 -7.08 22.58 -7.23
C TRP A 332 -7.42 24.00 -7.67
N ASP A 333 -8.35 24.14 -8.61
CA ASP A 333 -8.67 25.42 -9.23
C ASP A 333 -10.15 25.52 -9.67
N ASP A 334 -10.47 26.56 -10.44
CA ASP A 334 -11.81 26.83 -10.98
C ASP A 334 -12.29 25.79 -12.01
N THR A 335 -11.43 24.85 -12.43
CA THR A 335 -11.81 23.74 -13.31
C THR A 335 -12.42 22.57 -12.54
N TYR A 336 -12.38 22.60 -11.20
CA TYR A 336 -12.97 21.57 -10.35
C TYR A 336 -14.50 21.53 -10.46
N ILE A 337 -15.06 20.31 -10.51
CA ILE A 337 -16.50 20.06 -10.61
C ILE A 337 -16.95 19.33 -9.34
N ALA A 338 -17.69 20.03 -8.48
CA ALA A 338 -18.26 19.52 -7.23
C ALA A 338 -19.53 18.67 -7.42
N ASP A 339 -19.60 17.88 -8.49
CA ASP A 339 -20.72 16.97 -8.78
C ASP A 339 -20.19 15.54 -8.91
N PRO A 340 -20.42 14.65 -7.93
CA PRO A 340 -19.97 13.26 -8.00
C PRO A 340 -20.68 12.46 -9.11
N LEU A 341 -21.81 12.97 -9.63
CA LEU A 341 -22.60 12.36 -10.70
C LEU A 341 -22.30 12.92 -12.08
N THR A 342 -21.49 13.99 -12.20
CA THR A 342 -21.00 14.51 -13.50
C THR A 342 -20.44 13.35 -14.31
N LEU A 343 -20.32 13.41 -15.64
CA LEU A 343 -19.72 12.34 -16.48
C LEU A 343 -18.28 12.67 -16.97
N LYS A 344 -17.80 13.87 -16.59
CA LYS A 344 -16.53 14.47 -17.00
C LYS A 344 -15.41 14.16 -16.00
N TYR A 345 -14.16 14.50 -16.36
CA TYR A 345 -13.08 14.62 -15.39
C TYR A 345 -13.47 15.66 -14.34
N GLY A 346 -13.32 15.33 -13.05
CA GLY A 346 -13.68 16.24 -11.95
C GLY A 346 -12.76 17.44 -11.78
N GLN A 347 -11.65 17.50 -12.52
CA GLN A 347 -10.73 18.65 -12.67
C GLN A 347 -9.85 18.41 -13.90
N LEU A 348 -9.30 19.46 -14.51
CA LEU A 348 -8.21 19.33 -15.49
C LEU A 348 -6.90 18.86 -14.82
N HIS A 349 -5.98 18.32 -15.61
CA HIS A 349 -4.64 17.98 -15.11
C HIS A 349 -3.83 19.27 -14.94
N ILE A 350 -3.29 19.48 -13.74
CA ILE A 350 -2.37 20.56 -13.40
C ILE A 350 -1.13 19.99 -12.70
N PRO A 351 0.07 20.58 -12.84
CA PRO A 351 1.29 20.00 -12.27
C PRO A 351 1.28 19.86 -10.74
N GLY A 352 0.64 20.78 -10.01
CA GLY A 352 0.53 20.74 -8.55
C GLY A 352 1.87 20.53 -7.85
N ALA A 353 1.93 19.53 -6.97
CA ALA A 353 3.11 19.19 -6.18
C ALA A 353 4.28 18.70 -7.05
N ASN A 354 4.05 18.29 -8.30
CA ASN A 354 5.13 18.00 -9.23
C ASN A 354 5.98 19.25 -9.51
N ALA A 355 5.36 20.43 -9.56
CA ALA A 355 6.03 21.70 -9.82
C ALA A 355 6.42 22.44 -8.53
N ARG A 356 5.49 22.51 -7.56
CA ARG A 356 5.64 23.32 -6.34
C ARG A 356 6.22 22.55 -5.14
N GLY A 357 6.11 21.22 -5.11
CA GLY A 357 6.33 20.39 -3.91
C GLY A 357 5.13 20.41 -2.95
N ALA A 358 5.27 19.79 -1.78
CA ALA A 358 4.25 19.79 -0.72
C ALA A 358 4.25 21.11 0.07
N ASN A 359 3.08 21.62 0.44
CA ASN A 359 2.91 22.83 1.26
C ASN A 359 2.80 22.53 2.77
N TYR A 360 3.05 21.30 3.19
CA TYR A 360 3.08 20.94 4.59
C TYR A 360 4.17 19.89 4.87
N VAL A 361 4.58 19.81 6.13
CA VAL A 361 5.48 18.78 6.66
C VAL A 361 5.02 18.38 8.06
N ALA A 362 4.91 17.08 8.28
CA ALA A 362 4.48 16.47 9.52
C ALA A 362 5.68 15.91 10.29
N THR A 363 5.65 16.09 11.59
CA THR A 363 6.56 15.52 12.59
C THR A 363 5.73 14.81 13.64
N GLU A 364 6.36 14.04 14.53
CA GLU A 364 5.62 13.36 15.60
C GLU A 364 4.84 14.32 16.51
N ASP A 365 5.37 15.53 16.74
CA ASP A 365 4.80 16.53 17.64
C ASP A 365 3.97 17.61 16.93
N LYS A 366 4.34 17.99 15.70
CA LYS A 366 3.75 19.13 15.00
C LYS A 366 3.48 18.88 13.51
N VAL A 367 2.50 19.60 12.96
CA VAL A 367 2.30 19.75 11.51
C VAL A 367 2.54 21.20 11.14
N TYR A 368 3.47 21.44 10.22
CA TYR A 368 3.81 22.77 9.72
C TYR A 368 3.20 22.94 8.33
N ILE A 369 2.45 24.03 8.11
CA ILE A 369 1.69 24.25 6.88
C ILE A 369 2.04 25.63 6.33
N ALA A 370 2.60 25.69 5.13
CA ALA A 370 2.81 26.91 4.36
C ALA A 370 1.44 27.44 3.86
N PHE A 371 0.96 28.49 4.51
CA PHE A 371 -0.36 29.09 4.29
C PHE A 371 -0.22 30.55 3.88
N GLY A 372 0.12 30.77 2.60
CA GLY A 372 0.38 32.10 2.06
C GLY A 372 1.64 32.72 2.67
N ARG A 373 1.47 33.81 3.44
CA ARG A 373 2.56 34.56 4.09
C ARG A 373 2.88 34.07 5.52
N GLU A 374 2.15 33.07 6.00
CA GLU A 374 2.32 32.47 7.32
C GLU A 374 2.63 30.98 7.21
N CYS A 375 3.37 30.44 8.19
CA CYS A 375 3.37 29.01 8.47
C CYS A 375 2.48 28.76 9.69
N LEU A 376 1.43 27.95 9.50
CA LEU A 376 0.59 27.48 10.59
C LEU A 376 1.25 26.26 11.22
N VAL A 377 1.34 26.26 12.55
CA VAL A 377 1.86 25.14 13.31
C VAL A 377 0.72 24.54 14.10
N LEU A 378 0.38 23.29 13.79
CA LEU A 378 -0.65 22.52 14.49
C LEU A 378 -0.01 21.46 15.38
N ASP A 379 -0.65 21.14 16.49
CA ASP A 379 -0.32 19.96 17.29
C ASP A 379 -0.68 18.69 16.50
N ALA A 380 0.27 17.78 16.32
CA ALA A 380 0.08 16.60 15.47
C ALA A 380 -0.98 15.63 16.02
N ALA A 381 -1.16 15.58 17.34
CA ALA A 381 -2.11 14.67 17.98
C ALA A 381 -3.55 15.18 17.96
N THR A 382 -3.76 16.50 17.96
CA THR A 382 -5.08 17.13 18.17
C THR A 382 -5.54 18.04 17.03
N GLY A 383 -4.63 18.51 16.18
CA GLY A 383 -4.93 19.46 15.09
C GLY A 383 -5.17 20.90 15.58
N ASN A 384 -4.91 21.18 16.86
CA ASN A 384 -5.07 22.52 17.44
C ASN A 384 -3.93 23.45 17.04
N ASP A 385 -4.23 24.73 16.87
CA ASP A 385 -3.24 25.78 16.61
C ASP A 385 -2.24 25.87 17.80
N VAL A 386 -0.94 25.77 17.49
CA VAL A 386 0.16 25.91 18.46
C VAL A 386 0.90 27.23 18.26
N ALA A 387 1.24 27.57 17.02
CA ALA A 387 1.98 28.78 16.68
C ALA A 387 1.70 29.24 15.24
N ARG A 388 2.15 30.45 14.92
CA ARG A 388 2.17 31.03 13.58
C ARG A 388 3.52 31.70 13.35
N PHE A 389 4.21 31.32 12.28
CA PHE A 389 5.49 31.90 11.92
C PHE A 389 5.36 32.74 10.66
N VAL A 390 6.11 33.85 10.61
CA VAL A 390 6.19 34.75 9.46
C VAL A 390 7.65 34.89 9.06
N LEU A 391 7.91 34.98 7.76
CA LEU A 391 9.27 35.15 7.26
C LEU A 391 9.75 36.59 7.46
N PRO A 392 11.06 36.81 7.63
CA PRO A 392 11.64 38.15 7.67
C PRO A 392 11.27 39.00 6.45
N LEU A 393 11.10 40.31 6.67
CA LEU A 393 10.85 41.25 5.59
C LEU A 393 12.08 41.34 4.68
N ARG A 394 11.86 41.11 3.39
CA ARG A 394 12.87 41.37 2.36
C ARG A 394 13.11 42.87 2.21
N GLU A 395 14.31 43.24 1.78
CA GLU A 395 14.68 44.64 1.60
C GLU A 395 13.70 45.36 0.65
N GLY A 396 13.10 46.45 1.13
CA GLY A 396 12.14 47.25 0.36
C GLY A 396 10.70 46.69 0.31
N ALA A 397 10.41 45.54 0.91
CA ALA A 397 9.07 44.99 1.00
C ALA A 397 8.27 45.59 2.16
N THR A 398 6.95 45.72 1.98
CA THR A 398 6.00 46.17 3.03
C THR A 398 5.25 45.03 3.70
N GLU A 399 5.31 43.84 3.11
CA GLU A 399 4.64 42.63 3.60
C GLU A 399 5.65 41.48 3.71
N PRO A 400 5.45 40.53 4.63
CA PRO A 400 6.25 39.32 4.69
C PRO A 400 6.19 38.53 3.37
N PRO A 401 7.28 37.85 3.00
CA PRO A 401 7.32 36.90 1.89
C PRO A 401 6.23 35.82 1.99
N GLU A 402 5.80 35.30 0.84
CA GLU A 402 5.06 34.04 0.79
C GLU A 402 5.99 32.84 1.04
N TRP A 403 5.44 31.77 1.59
CA TRP A 403 6.15 30.51 1.85
C TRP A 403 6.19 29.65 0.59
N GLY A 404 7.30 29.74 -0.16
CA GLY A 404 7.49 29.03 -1.42
C GLY A 404 7.76 27.53 -1.24
N TYR A 405 8.59 27.20 -0.26
CA TYR A 405 9.03 25.83 0.08
C TYR A 405 8.90 25.60 1.58
N ILE A 406 8.73 24.34 1.99
CA ILE A 406 8.75 23.93 3.39
C ILE A 406 9.42 22.56 3.53
N GLY A 407 10.29 22.42 4.52
CA GLY A 407 10.93 21.15 4.88
C GLY A 407 11.39 21.15 6.33
N VAL A 408 11.56 19.98 6.93
CA VAL A 408 12.05 19.82 8.31
C VAL A 408 13.25 18.87 8.32
N HIS A 409 14.26 19.24 9.10
CA HIS A 409 15.39 18.37 9.44
C HIS A 409 15.69 18.52 10.92
N GLU A 410 15.47 17.47 11.71
CA GLU A 410 15.63 17.48 13.17
C GLU A 410 14.80 18.60 13.85
N ASP A 411 15.47 19.59 14.42
CA ASP A 411 14.91 20.78 15.08
C ASP A 411 14.82 22.00 14.14
N LEU A 412 15.17 21.84 12.86
CA LEU A 412 15.19 22.93 11.87
C LEU A 412 13.94 22.91 10.99
N LEU A 413 13.33 24.08 10.81
CA LEU A 413 12.32 24.36 9.80
C LEU A 413 12.96 25.18 8.68
N ILE A 414 12.86 24.69 7.45
CA ILE A 414 13.47 25.26 6.26
C ILE A 414 12.36 25.83 5.39
N ALA A 415 12.45 27.12 5.08
CA ALA A 415 11.44 27.85 4.34
C ALA A 415 12.02 28.45 3.05
N GLY A 416 11.28 28.31 1.95
CA GLY A 416 11.52 29.10 0.75
C GLY A 416 10.91 30.49 0.90
N SER A 417 11.73 31.53 0.81
CA SER A 417 11.31 32.93 0.96
C SER A 417 10.94 33.54 -0.38
N ASP A 418 9.64 33.75 -0.57
CA ASP A 418 8.97 34.30 -1.75
C ASP A 418 9.15 33.48 -3.03
N PHE A 419 8.18 33.57 -3.94
CA PHE A 419 8.25 32.91 -5.25
C PHE A 419 9.03 33.75 -6.26
N VAL A 420 9.77 33.10 -7.15
CA VAL A 420 10.35 33.78 -8.32
C VAL A 420 9.27 33.92 -9.40
N GLN A 421 8.82 35.15 -9.66
CA GLN A 421 7.85 35.46 -10.72
C GLN A 421 8.52 35.50 -12.10
N TYR A 422 8.78 34.33 -12.69
CA TYR A 422 9.42 34.20 -14.00
C TYR A 422 8.61 34.84 -15.12
N ARG A 423 7.28 34.76 -15.04
CA ARG A 423 6.37 35.34 -16.05
C ARG A 423 6.49 36.85 -16.17
N ASP A 424 6.83 37.56 -15.09
CA ASP A 424 7.08 39.01 -15.14
C ASP A 424 8.31 39.34 -16.01
N MET A 425 9.29 38.44 -16.05
CA MET A 425 10.50 38.58 -16.86
C MET A 425 10.30 38.09 -18.31
N THR A 426 9.59 36.97 -18.50
CA THR A 426 9.43 36.35 -19.81
C THR A 426 8.20 36.82 -20.58
N GLY A 427 7.19 37.39 -19.92
CA GLY A 427 5.83 37.48 -20.47
C GLY A 427 5.18 36.10 -20.63
N PRO A 428 3.99 36.02 -21.25
CA PRO A 428 3.33 34.75 -21.52
C PRO A 428 4.16 33.88 -22.47
N ASP A 429 4.14 32.56 -22.22
CA ASP A 429 4.80 31.61 -23.10
C ASP A 429 4.04 31.52 -24.45
N PRO A 430 4.72 31.64 -25.61
CA PRO A 430 4.06 31.55 -26.91
C PRO A 430 3.43 30.18 -27.21
N ASP A 431 3.87 29.11 -26.54
CA ASP A 431 3.30 27.76 -26.70
C ASP A 431 2.11 27.51 -25.73
N ASP A 432 1.76 28.51 -24.91
CA ASP A 432 0.59 28.51 -24.04
C ASP A 432 -0.66 28.99 -24.79
N GLU A 433 -1.24 28.11 -25.63
CA GLU A 433 -2.54 28.38 -26.24
C GLU A 433 -3.69 28.09 -25.26
N GLU A 434 -4.54 29.11 -25.11
CA GLU A 434 -5.43 29.47 -23.99
C GLU A 434 -6.45 28.42 -23.49
N ALA A 435 -6.52 27.20 -24.04
CA ALA A 435 -7.63 26.27 -23.76
C ALA A 435 -7.25 24.86 -23.26
N LYS A 436 -5.99 24.40 -23.35
CA LYS A 436 -5.64 23.03 -22.91
C LYS A 436 -4.30 22.87 -22.21
N ARG A 437 -3.45 23.92 -22.16
CA ARG A 437 -2.08 23.79 -21.63
C ARG A 437 -1.57 24.90 -20.71
N LYS A 438 -2.43 25.83 -20.27
CA LYS A 438 -2.09 26.97 -19.39
C LYS A 438 -1.13 26.64 -18.25
N TYR A 439 -1.38 25.56 -17.54
CA TYR A 439 -0.61 25.20 -16.34
C TYR A 439 0.74 24.53 -16.64
N TRP A 440 1.00 24.06 -17.87
CA TRP A 440 2.23 23.33 -18.21
C TRP A 440 3.44 24.23 -18.50
N TYR A 441 3.22 25.54 -18.58
CA TYR A 441 4.22 26.55 -18.90
C TYR A 441 4.38 27.61 -17.80
N ASP A 442 3.70 27.44 -16.66
CA ASP A 442 3.81 28.32 -15.51
C ASP A 442 4.91 27.82 -14.56
N TYR A 443 5.97 28.61 -14.41
CA TYR A 443 7.12 28.26 -13.56
C TYR A 443 7.14 29.05 -12.26
N ASP A 444 6.19 29.96 -12.02
CA ASP A 444 6.29 30.94 -10.94
C ASP A 444 6.23 30.29 -9.55
N THR A 445 5.65 29.09 -9.45
CA THR A 445 5.54 28.33 -8.19
C THR A 445 6.69 27.34 -7.94
N THR A 446 7.70 27.31 -8.81
CA THR A 446 8.70 26.23 -8.83
C THR A 446 9.99 26.53 -8.07
N SER A 447 10.23 27.81 -7.75
CA SER A 447 11.50 28.27 -7.20
C SER A 447 11.29 29.41 -6.20
N SER A 448 12.12 29.44 -5.17
CA SER A 448 12.10 30.49 -4.15
C SER A 448 13.20 31.54 -4.39
N ARG A 449 12.96 32.78 -3.98
CA ARG A 449 13.93 33.89 -4.09
C ARG A 449 15.01 33.84 -3.02
N GLY A 450 14.77 33.12 -1.93
CA GLY A 450 15.75 32.86 -0.89
C GLY A 450 15.36 31.67 -0.02
N LEU A 451 16.19 31.37 0.97
CA LEU A 451 15.95 30.40 2.02
C LEU A 451 16.02 31.08 3.38
N VAL A 452 15.17 30.63 4.29
CA VAL A 452 15.21 30.99 5.71
C VAL A 452 15.21 29.68 6.50
N VAL A 453 16.20 29.51 7.37
CA VAL A 453 16.26 28.37 8.29
C VAL A 453 16.04 28.87 9.71
N MET A 454 15.12 28.22 10.41
CA MET A 454 14.69 28.61 11.76
C MET A 454 14.61 27.41 12.69
N ASP A 455 14.64 27.66 14.00
CA ASP A 455 14.26 26.67 15.00
C ASP A 455 12.77 26.34 14.82
N ARG A 456 12.43 25.07 14.64
CA ARG A 456 11.05 24.63 14.34
C ARG A 456 10.12 24.76 15.55
N GLN A 457 10.67 24.93 16.76
CA GLN A 457 9.89 25.03 17.99
C GLN A 457 9.50 26.48 18.27
N SER A 458 10.45 27.41 18.22
CA SER A 458 10.23 28.83 18.50
C SER A 458 9.92 29.69 17.27
N GLY A 459 10.37 29.27 16.09
CA GLY A 459 10.32 30.10 14.87
C GLY A 459 11.47 31.12 14.79
N ASP A 460 12.46 31.04 15.67
CA ASP A 460 13.62 31.94 15.65
C ASP A 460 14.49 31.67 14.43
N VAL A 461 14.72 32.71 13.62
CA VAL A 461 15.58 32.61 12.43
C VAL A 461 17.03 32.42 12.85
N LEU A 462 17.65 31.37 12.29
CA LEU A 462 19.06 31.04 12.49
C LEU A 462 19.93 31.69 11.42
N TRP A 463 19.52 31.56 10.16
CA TRP A 463 20.22 32.15 9.01
C TRP A 463 19.32 32.26 7.79
N GLU A 464 19.74 33.11 6.84
CA GLU A 464 19.04 33.39 5.59
C GLU A 464 20.02 33.34 4.41
N HIS A 465 19.51 32.98 3.23
CA HIS A 465 20.27 33.00 1.97
C HIS A 465 19.44 33.61 0.84
N GLU A 466 20.03 34.52 0.08
CA GLU A 466 19.41 35.16 -1.08
C GLU A 466 19.90 34.56 -2.39
N SER A 467 18.94 34.20 -3.25
CA SER A 467 19.21 33.56 -4.54
C SER A 467 19.61 34.55 -5.61
N GLN A 468 20.41 34.10 -6.58
CA GLN A 468 20.75 34.87 -7.77
C GLN A 468 19.79 34.63 -8.95
N LEU A 469 19.27 33.42 -9.12
CA LEU A 469 18.44 33.02 -10.27
C LEU A 469 17.12 32.34 -9.87
N GLY A 470 17.11 31.68 -8.71
CA GLY A 470 15.96 31.01 -8.13
C GLY A 470 16.33 29.63 -7.59
N LEU A 471 15.97 29.37 -6.34
CA LEU A 471 16.24 28.10 -5.66
C LEU A 471 15.15 27.10 -6.01
N ARG A 472 15.49 26.09 -6.81
CA ARG A 472 14.57 25.05 -7.26
C ARG A 472 14.04 24.26 -6.07
N HIS A 473 12.71 24.16 -5.90
CA HIS A 473 12.13 23.44 -4.75
C HIS A 473 12.51 21.96 -4.71
N SER A 474 12.45 21.27 -5.85
CA SER A 474 12.94 19.89 -6.00
C SER A 474 14.46 19.76 -5.94
N GLY A 475 15.18 20.88 -5.96
CA GLY A 475 16.62 20.93 -5.82
C GLY A 475 17.08 21.26 -4.40
N ILE A 476 16.20 21.30 -3.39
CA ILE A 476 16.57 21.54 -1.97
C ILE A 476 16.54 20.20 -1.22
N VAL A 477 17.68 19.76 -0.69
CA VAL A 477 17.82 18.54 0.11
C VAL A 477 18.74 18.74 1.31
N VAL A 478 18.60 17.91 2.33
CA VAL A 478 19.46 17.92 3.53
C VAL A 478 20.00 16.53 3.81
N GLY A 479 21.29 16.45 4.18
CA GLY A 479 21.92 15.22 4.67
C GLY A 479 23.42 15.41 4.92
N GLY A 480 24.02 14.53 5.74
CA GLY A 480 25.45 14.63 6.08
C GLY A 480 25.80 15.99 6.73
N GLY A 481 24.88 16.55 7.51
CA GLY A 481 25.01 17.86 8.17
C GLY A 481 24.95 19.09 7.24
N LYS A 482 24.52 18.92 5.99
CA LYS A 482 24.52 20.00 4.99
C LYS A 482 23.15 20.19 4.36
N LEU A 483 22.84 21.44 4.02
CA LEU A 483 21.75 21.80 3.12
C LEU A 483 22.33 22.01 1.72
N PHE A 484 21.79 21.31 0.74
CA PHE A 484 22.14 21.47 -0.67
C PHE A 484 20.98 22.14 -1.41
N CYS A 485 21.29 23.10 -2.30
CA CYS A 485 20.28 23.71 -3.15
C CYS A 485 20.78 23.99 -4.57
N VAL A 486 19.89 23.86 -5.57
CA VAL A 486 20.14 24.31 -6.95
C VAL A 486 19.63 25.74 -7.15
N ASP A 487 20.54 26.67 -7.40
CA ASP A 487 20.22 28.03 -7.84
C ASP A 487 20.34 28.13 -9.36
N GLN A 488 19.20 28.04 -10.07
CA GLN A 488 19.19 28.03 -11.53
C GLN A 488 17.83 28.41 -12.11
N LEU A 489 17.85 29.17 -13.22
CA LEU A 489 16.66 29.40 -14.04
C LEU A 489 16.15 28.10 -14.69
N PRO A 490 14.83 27.85 -14.71
CA PRO A 490 14.24 26.75 -15.46
C PRO A 490 14.72 26.73 -16.93
N PRO A 491 14.98 25.56 -17.54
CA PRO A 491 15.46 25.47 -18.93
C PRO A 491 14.59 26.24 -19.93
N ARG A 492 13.26 26.14 -19.79
CA ARG A 492 12.29 26.88 -20.61
C ARG A 492 12.42 28.40 -20.44
N VAL A 493 12.47 28.88 -19.21
CA VAL A 493 12.62 30.30 -18.89
C VAL A 493 13.91 30.86 -19.50
N ARG A 494 15.04 30.15 -19.35
CA ARG A 494 16.31 30.53 -19.97
C ARG A 494 16.19 30.65 -21.49
N LYS A 495 15.51 29.70 -22.14
CA LYS A 495 15.27 29.73 -23.60
C LYS A 495 14.44 30.94 -24.02
N LEU A 496 13.39 31.29 -23.26
CA LEU A 496 12.53 32.44 -23.53
C LEU A 496 13.28 33.77 -23.36
N LEU A 497 14.06 33.94 -22.29
CA LEU A 497 14.87 35.14 -22.08
C LEU A 497 15.91 35.33 -23.19
N LYS A 498 16.59 34.25 -23.57
CA LYS A 498 17.54 34.26 -24.69
C LYS A 498 16.88 34.66 -26.01
N ALA A 499 15.66 34.17 -26.29
CA ALA A 499 14.91 34.56 -27.48
C ALA A 499 14.55 36.06 -27.50
N LYS A 500 14.45 36.69 -26.33
CA LYS A 500 14.26 38.15 -26.17
C LYS A 500 15.55 38.95 -26.16
N GLY A 501 16.72 38.30 -26.26
CA GLY A 501 18.03 38.95 -26.12
C GLY A 501 18.30 39.45 -24.69
N ILE A 502 17.60 38.90 -23.69
CA ILE A 502 17.82 39.21 -22.27
C ILE A 502 18.81 38.19 -21.72
N GLU A 503 19.96 38.66 -21.29
CA GLU A 503 20.94 37.84 -20.57
C GLU A 503 20.74 38.02 -19.05
N PRO A 504 20.32 36.98 -18.32
CA PRO A 504 20.07 37.07 -16.89
C PRO A 504 21.37 37.27 -16.10
N THR A 505 21.30 38.10 -15.06
CA THR A 505 22.40 38.33 -14.13
C THR A 505 22.40 37.25 -13.05
N GLY A 506 23.50 36.52 -12.90
CA GLY A 506 23.65 35.49 -11.87
C GLY A 506 24.34 34.22 -12.39
N ARG A 507 24.87 33.40 -11.49
CA ARG A 507 25.56 32.14 -11.82
C ARG A 507 24.69 30.95 -11.43
N SER A 508 24.47 30.03 -12.36
CA SER A 508 23.85 28.73 -12.01
C SER A 508 24.82 27.90 -11.18
N ALA A 509 24.35 27.37 -10.05
CA ALA A 509 25.18 26.61 -9.13
C ALA A 509 24.38 25.57 -8.32
N ILE A 510 25.06 24.49 -7.94
CA ILE A 510 24.71 23.75 -6.71
C ILE A 510 25.48 24.40 -5.57
N LEU A 511 24.77 24.73 -4.49
CA LEU A 511 25.31 25.33 -3.28
C LEU A 511 25.20 24.33 -2.14
N ALA A 512 26.22 24.27 -1.28
CA ALA A 512 26.20 23.48 -0.06
C ALA A 512 26.51 24.35 1.15
N PHE A 513 25.64 24.30 2.15
CA PHE A 513 25.77 25.04 3.41
C PHE A 513 25.83 24.08 4.59
N ASP A 514 26.49 24.49 5.66
CA ASP A 514 26.22 23.93 6.98
C ASP A 514 24.73 24.11 7.30
N VAL A 515 24.00 23.03 7.58
CA VAL A 515 22.54 23.11 7.74
C VAL A 515 22.14 24.01 8.93
N ARG A 516 22.95 24.03 10.00
CA ARG A 516 22.64 24.79 11.23
C ARG A 516 23.13 26.23 11.17
N THR A 517 24.31 26.48 10.61
CA THR A 517 24.94 27.82 10.66
C THR A 517 24.79 28.63 9.38
N GLY A 518 24.42 28.01 8.26
CA GLY A 518 24.38 28.66 6.95
C GLY A 518 25.76 28.98 6.37
N GLU A 519 26.84 28.52 7.01
CA GLU A 519 28.20 28.70 6.51
C GLU A 519 28.37 27.96 5.17
N PRO A 520 28.78 28.65 4.08
CA PRO A 520 29.05 27.99 2.81
C PRO A 520 30.18 26.97 2.95
N LYS A 521 29.92 25.71 2.56
CA LYS A 521 30.94 24.65 2.55
C LYS A 521 31.62 24.52 1.20
N TRP A 522 30.82 24.49 0.13
CA TRP A 522 31.31 24.46 -1.24
C TRP A 522 30.21 24.87 -2.23
N ASP A 523 30.61 25.23 -3.45
CA ASP A 523 29.70 25.43 -4.58
C ASP A 523 30.24 24.74 -5.85
N VAL A 524 29.34 24.39 -6.77
CA VAL A 524 29.71 23.87 -8.10
C VAL A 524 28.95 24.66 -9.15
N GLY A 525 29.67 25.32 -10.06
CA GLY A 525 29.08 26.15 -11.13
C GLY A 525 29.15 25.56 -12.53
N ARG A 526 29.74 24.37 -12.69
CA ARG A 526 29.90 23.67 -13.97
C ARG A 526 28.97 22.46 -14.01
N GLY A 527 28.45 22.12 -15.18
CA GLY A 527 27.61 20.92 -15.33
C GLY A 527 26.22 21.02 -14.69
N ILE A 528 25.76 22.23 -14.36
CA ILE A 528 24.45 22.42 -13.73
C ILE A 528 23.37 22.40 -14.81
N PHE A 529 22.66 21.28 -14.89
CA PHE A 529 21.54 21.05 -15.82
C PHE A 529 20.27 20.62 -15.09
N GLY A 530 20.41 20.06 -13.89
CA GLY A 530 19.34 19.39 -13.18
C GLY A 530 18.41 20.36 -12.45
N THR A 531 17.18 19.93 -12.30
CA THR A 531 16.13 20.57 -11.50
C THR A 531 15.87 19.81 -10.20
N TRP A 532 16.55 18.67 -10.00
CA TRP A 532 16.34 17.71 -8.92
C TRP A 532 17.65 17.37 -8.23
N LEU A 533 17.62 17.30 -6.90
CA LEU A 533 18.68 16.71 -6.08
C LEU A 533 18.11 15.57 -5.22
N SER A 534 18.93 14.55 -5.00
CA SER A 534 18.73 13.54 -3.95
C SER A 534 20.04 13.31 -3.21
N TYR A 535 19.99 12.95 -1.93
CA TYR A 535 21.19 12.65 -1.13
C TYR A 535 21.14 11.23 -0.57
N ALA A 536 22.23 10.48 -0.74
CA ALA A 536 22.44 9.17 -0.14
C ALA A 536 23.44 9.30 1.01
N GLU A 537 22.93 9.26 2.24
CA GLU A 537 23.74 9.47 3.44
C GLU A 537 24.78 8.37 3.65
N GLU A 538 24.41 7.10 3.41
CA GLU A 538 25.31 5.94 3.59
C GLU A 538 26.62 6.07 2.79
N HIS A 539 26.58 6.73 1.62
CA HIS A 539 27.72 6.83 0.71
C HIS A 539 28.31 8.25 0.61
N ASP A 540 27.71 9.24 1.28
CA ASP A 540 27.99 10.66 1.10
C ASP A 540 27.95 11.08 -0.39
N ILE A 541 26.84 10.76 -1.06
CA ILE A 541 26.64 11.04 -2.49
C ILE A 541 25.44 11.96 -2.68
N LEU A 542 25.66 13.07 -3.38
CA LEU A 542 24.61 13.95 -3.89
C LEU A 542 24.38 13.65 -5.37
N LEU A 543 23.15 13.27 -5.72
CA LEU A 543 22.72 13.02 -7.10
C LEU A 543 22.06 14.27 -7.69
N GLN A 544 22.51 14.71 -8.86
CA GLN A 544 21.85 15.71 -9.69
C GLN A 544 21.15 15.05 -10.87
N ALA A 545 19.87 15.37 -11.04
CA ALA A 545 19.02 14.88 -12.12
C ALA A 545 18.01 15.97 -12.55
N GLY A 546 17.21 15.70 -13.58
CA GLY A 546 15.89 16.32 -13.72
C GLY A 546 14.77 15.46 -13.12
N ARG A 547 13.55 16.02 -13.06
CA ARG A 547 12.34 15.37 -12.51
C ARG A 547 11.27 15.11 -13.60
N PRO A 548 11.57 14.34 -14.66
CA PRO A 548 10.58 14.04 -15.68
C PRO A 548 9.43 13.26 -15.07
N SER A 549 8.21 13.59 -15.47
CA SER A 549 7.04 12.75 -15.28
C SER A 549 5.98 13.16 -16.29
N ARG A 550 4.98 12.30 -16.50
CA ARG A 550 3.91 12.52 -17.49
C ARG A 550 3.22 13.88 -17.32
N ASP A 551 2.94 14.23 -16.07
CA ASP A 551 2.19 15.40 -15.66
C ASP A 551 3.14 16.42 -14.99
N MET A 552 4.28 16.69 -15.63
CA MET A 552 5.26 17.72 -15.26
C MET A 552 5.23 18.93 -16.22
N LEU A 553 5.75 20.08 -15.76
CA LEU A 553 6.06 21.23 -16.62
C LEU A 553 6.95 20.83 -17.82
N ARG A 554 6.89 21.62 -18.90
CA ARG A 554 7.63 21.34 -20.15
C ARG A 554 9.14 21.53 -19.99
N ASP A 555 9.90 20.97 -20.94
CA ASP A 555 11.36 21.11 -21.02
C ASP A 555 12.14 20.67 -19.75
N GLU A 556 11.56 19.72 -19.00
CA GLU A 556 12.21 19.09 -17.85
C GLU A 556 13.36 18.15 -18.30
N PRO A 557 14.57 18.25 -17.73
CA PRO A 557 15.70 17.39 -18.10
C PRO A 557 15.42 15.91 -17.82
N ASN A 558 15.85 15.03 -18.72
CA ASN A 558 15.54 13.58 -18.62
C ASN A 558 16.58 12.65 -19.28
N ASN A 559 17.77 13.16 -19.58
CA ASN A 559 18.76 12.49 -20.41
C ASN A 559 20.20 12.58 -19.88
N ARG A 560 20.38 12.95 -18.61
CA ARG A 560 21.69 13.05 -17.94
C ARG A 560 21.55 12.95 -16.43
N MET A 561 22.53 12.34 -15.79
CA MET A 561 22.66 12.30 -14.32
C MET A 561 24.12 12.58 -13.94
N SER A 562 24.34 13.20 -12.77
CA SER A 562 25.68 13.35 -12.21
C SER A 562 25.67 13.08 -10.71
N ALA A 563 26.68 12.37 -10.22
CA ALA A 563 26.88 12.15 -8.79
C ALA A 563 28.08 12.95 -8.29
N TYR A 564 27.93 13.54 -7.12
CA TYR A 564 28.94 14.34 -6.45
C TYR A 564 29.21 13.78 -5.06
N ARG A 565 30.43 13.94 -4.57
CA ARG A 565 30.74 13.73 -3.15
C ARG A 565 30.07 14.83 -2.33
N GLY A 566 29.20 14.47 -1.38
CA GLY A 566 28.48 15.45 -0.56
C GLY A 566 29.40 16.30 0.32
N ALA A 567 30.51 15.74 0.79
CA ALA A 567 31.49 16.47 1.59
C ALA A 567 32.23 17.59 0.83
N SER A 568 32.52 17.42 -0.47
CA SER A 568 33.44 18.29 -1.22
C SER A 568 32.89 18.89 -2.51
N GLY A 569 31.80 18.36 -3.06
CA GLY A 569 31.29 18.74 -4.39
C GLY A 569 32.10 18.15 -5.55
N ASP A 570 33.01 17.21 -5.29
CA ASP A 570 33.78 16.53 -6.34
C ASP A 570 32.87 15.61 -7.16
N ILE A 571 32.97 15.71 -8.49
CA ILE A 571 32.21 14.84 -9.41
C ILE A 571 32.77 13.41 -9.31
N LEU A 572 31.91 12.45 -9.02
CA LEU A 572 32.21 11.03 -9.04
C LEU A 572 32.03 10.46 -10.45
N TRP A 573 30.91 10.79 -11.09
CA TRP A 573 30.59 10.43 -12.47
C TRP A 573 29.50 11.36 -13.02
N ASP A 574 29.40 11.41 -14.34
CA ASP A 574 28.50 12.30 -15.09
C ASP A 574 28.21 11.66 -16.44
N GLU A 575 26.99 11.15 -16.61
CA GLU A 575 26.64 10.23 -17.70
C GLU A 575 25.33 10.64 -18.40
N GLU A 576 25.27 10.40 -19.72
CA GLU A 576 24.04 10.54 -20.52
C GLU A 576 23.13 9.33 -20.30
N ILE A 577 22.21 9.45 -19.34
CA ILE A 577 21.25 8.41 -18.98
C ILE A 577 19.84 8.94 -19.27
N ALA A 578 19.09 8.24 -20.12
CA ALA A 578 17.72 8.58 -20.46
C ALA A 578 16.71 7.88 -19.55
N TYR A 579 15.75 8.63 -19.01
CA TYR A 579 14.76 8.13 -18.06
C TYR A 579 13.47 8.97 -18.12
N GLY A 580 12.38 8.47 -17.51
CA GLY A 580 11.04 9.05 -17.65
C GLY A 580 10.35 9.45 -16.34
N GLU A 581 10.96 9.16 -15.20
CA GLU A 581 10.41 9.33 -13.85
C GLU A 581 11.47 9.90 -12.88
N PRO A 582 11.07 10.50 -11.75
CA PRO A 582 12.02 10.87 -10.70
C PRO A 582 12.89 9.68 -10.27
N CYS A 583 14.14 9.95 -9.92
CA CYS A 583 15.10 8.92 -9.53
C CYS A 583 14.88 8.51 -8.07
N ILE A 584 14.79 7.20 -7.81
CA ILE A 584 14.73 6.64 -6.47
C ILE A 584 16.14 6.21 -6.06
N ILE A 585 16.55 6.54 -4.84
CA ILE A 585 17.76 6.00 -4.24
C ILE A 585 17.37 4.80 -3.36
N HIS A 586 17.89 3.62 -3.69
CA HIS A 586 17.69 2.37 -2.95
C HIS A 586 19.07 1.76 -2.69
N GLY A 587 19.64 2.02 -1.51
CA GLY A 587 21.02 1.66 -1.18
C GLY A 587 22.04 2.25 -2.17
N ASP A 588 22.82 1.37 -2.81
CA ASP A 588 23.80 1.71 -3.84
C ASP A 588 23.19 1.85 -5.25
N THR A 589 21.86 1.82 -5.38
CA THR A 589 21.16 1.74 -6.66
C THR A 589 20.30 2.98 -6.89
N ILE A 590 20.35 3.49 -8.12
CA ILE A 590 19.42 4.49 -8.66
C ILE A 590 18.39 3.74 -9.50
N ILE A 591 17.13 3.75 -9.10
CA ILE A 591 16.02 3.26 -9.94
C ILE A 591 15.48 4.43 -10.76
N ALA A 592 15.54 4.31 -12.08
CA ALA A 592 15.26 5.38 -13.03
C ALA A 592 14.24 4.91 -14.08
N GLY A 593 12.95 5.14 -13.80
CA GLY A 593 11.86 4.57 -14.61
C GLY A 593 11.75 3.06 -14.39
N THR A 594 11.91 2.27 -15.45
CA THR A 594 11.83 0.79 -15.42
C THR A 594 13.19 0.10 -15.40
N GLY A 595 14.29 0.86 -15.39
CA GLY A 595 15.65 0.35 -15.28
C GLY A 595 16.36 0.87 -14.03
N ALA A 596 17.57 0.37 -13.78
CA ALA A 596 18.37 0.78 -12.64
C ALA A 596 19.84 0.96 -13.00
N HIS A 597 20.54 1.77 -12.21
CA HIS A 597 21.95 2.12 -12.36
C HIS A 597 22.64 2.09 -10.99
N SER A 598 23.95 1.89 -10.96
CA SER A 598 24.76 2.04 -9.76
C SER A 598 24.87 3.53 -9.38
N LEU A 599 24.53 3.86 -8.14
CA LEU A 599 24.76 5.19 -7.55
C LEU A 599 26.26 5.51 -7.47
N LEU A 600 27.10 4.50 -7.31
CA LEU A 600 28.54 4.66 -7.15
C LEU A 600 29.26 4.96 -8.48
N THR A 601 28.76 4.45 -9.60
CA THR A 601 29.47 4.48 -10.89
C THR A 601 28.65 4.95 -12.09
N GLY A 602 27.33 5.07 -11.98
CA GLY A 602 26.42 5.37 -13.10
C GLY A 602 26.17 4.19 -14.05
N ALA A 603 26.89 3.07 -13.89
CA ALA A 603 26.76 1.90 -14.74
C ALA A 603 25.38 1.25 -14.62
N GLN A 604 24.84 0.73 -15.73
CA GLN A 604 23.56 0.01 -15.74
C GLN A 604 23.62 -1.19 -14.77
N LYS A 605 22.61 -1.32 -13.91
CA LYS A 605 22.47 -2.46 -13.00
C LYS A 605 22.09 -3.70 -13.80
N MET A 606 22.83 -4.78 -13.55
CA MET A 606 22.59 -6.09 -14.14
C MET A 606 21.98 -7.02 -13.08
N ARG A 607 21.27 -8.06 -13.52
CA ARG A 607 20.75 -9.16 -12.71
C ARG A 607 21.08 -10.50 -13.36
N VAL A 608 21.18 -11.54 -12.55
CA VAL A 608 21.28 -12.92 -13.05
C VAL A 608 19.87 -13.41 -13.39
N ASP A 609 19.65 -13.81 -14.65
CA ASP A 609 18.39 -14.41 -15.08
C ASP A 609 18.17 -15.75 -14.35
N PRO A 610 17.08 -15.92 -13.58
CA PRO A 610 16.82 -17.13 -12.80
C PRO A 610 16.59 -18.37 -13.67
N LEU A 611 16.22 -18.19 -14.94
CA LEU A 611 16.02 -19.29 -15.88
C LEU A 611 17.33 -19.78 -16.49
N THR A 612 18.20 -18.86 -16.92
CA THR A 612 19.38 -19.19 -17.74
C THR A 612 20.73 -19.01 -17.04
N GLY A 613 20.76 -18.36 -15.88
CA GLY A 613 21.98 -18.03 -15.13
C GLY A 613 22.86 -16.96 -15.78
N LYS A 614 22.37 -16.27 -16.83
CA LYS A 614 23.14 -15.22 -17.53
C LYS A 614 22.81 -13.83 -17.00
N GLU A 615 23.79 -12.93 -17.06
CA GLU A 615 23.56 -11.53 -16.74
C GLU A 615 22.69 -10.85 -17.79
N THR A 616 21.65 -10.15 -17.33
CA THR A 616 20.75 -9.32 -18.14
C THR A 616 20.54 -7.98 -17.44
N PRO A 617 20.18 -6.90 -18.16
CA PRO A 617 19.84 -5.65 -17.50
C PRO A 617 18.70 -5.83 -16.50
N TRP A 618 18.87 -5.29 -15.29
CA TRP A 618 17.80 -5.27 -14.30
C TRP A 618 16.71 -4.33 -14.81
N THR A 619 15.51 -4.88 -15.00
CA THR A 619 14.32 -4.13 -15.39
C THR A 619 13.09 -4.73 -14.73
N TYR A 620 12.07 -3.90 -14.52
CA TYR A 620 10.74 -4.36 -14.12
C TYR A 620 9.68 -3.84 -15.10
N HIS A 621 8.55 -4.52 -15.13
CA HIS A 621 7.43 -4.17 -15.98
C HIS A 621 6.33 -3.49 -15.16
N ARG A 622 5.60 -2.55 -15.76
CA ARG A 622 4.31 -2.09 -15.24
C ARG A 622 3.40 -1.71 -16.40
N ASN A 623 2.10 -1.91 -16.20
CA ASN A 623 1.08 -1.44 -17.12
C ASN A 623 0.87 0.07 -17.00
N TYR A 624 -0.07 0.59 -17.77
CA TYR A 624 -0.38 2.01 -17.82
C TYR A 624 -0.66 2.65 -16.42
N GLY A 625 0.03 3.76 -16.14
CA GLY A 625 -0.10 4.55 -14.91
C GLY A 625 0.22 6.03 -15.11
N CYS A 626 -0.25 6.90 -14.20
CA CYS A 626 0.06 8.34 -14.23
C CYS A 626 1.05 8.75 -13.12
N ASN A 627 1.16 7.96 -12.05
CA ASN A 627 2.09 8.24 -10.96
C ASN A 627 3.50 7.70 -11.29
N TYR A 628 4.48 8.16 -10.52
CA TYR A 628 5.83 7.60 -10.51
C TYR A 628 5.93 6.48 -9.47
N ALA A 629 6.89 5.56 -9.62
CA ALA A 629 7.13 4.55 -8.60
C ALA A 629 7.72 5.17 -7.33
N ILE A 630 7.36 4.62 -6.17
CA ILE A 630 8.00 4.89 -4.89
C ILE A 630 8.47 3.58 -4.26
N ALA A 631 9.48 3.63 -3.40
CA ALA A 631 10.09 2.43 -2.83
C ALA A 631 9.89 2.30 -1.32
N SER A 632 9.96 1.06 -0.87
CA SER A 632 10.37 0.66 0.47
C SER A 632 11.62 -0.22 0.34
N GLU A 633 12.07 -0.87 1.42
CA GLU A 633 13.12 -1.87 1.30
C GLU A 633 12.72 -3.03 0.40
N ASN A 634 11.50 -3.56 0.58
CA ASN A 634 11.09 -4.81 -0.05
C ASN A 634 10.15 -4.64 -1.24
N LEU A 635 9.66 -3.43 -1.52
CA LEU A 635 8.66 -3.20 -2.57
C LEU A 635 8.90 -1.89 -3.32
N LEU A 636 8.69 -1.93 -4.64
CA LEU A 636 8.24 -0.74 -5.38
C LEU A 636 6.72 -0.73 -5.43
N THR A 637 6.10 0.43 -5.26
CA THR A 637 4.65 0.61 -5.43
C THR A 637 4.36 1.68 -6.49
N PHE A 638 3.36 1.43 -7.33
CA PHE A 638 3.03 2.28 -8.48
C PHE A 638 1.62 2.00 -9.03
N ARG A 639 1.23 2.75 -10.05
CA ARG A 639 0.02 2.48 -10.84
C ARG A 639 0.34 1.55 -12.00
N SER A 640 -0.39 0.46 -12.12
CA SER A 640 -0.23 -0.54 -13.19
C SER A 640 -1.62 -1.01 -13.66
N GLY A 641 -2.42 -0.10 -14.18
CA GLY A 641 -3.87 -0.29 -14.32
C GLY A 641 -4.56 -0.20 -12.96
N ALA A 642 -4.25 -1.09 -12.03
CA ALA A 642 -4.69 -1.08 -10.63
C ALA A 642 -3.60 -0.52 -9.69
N ALA A 643 -3.76 -0.75 -8.38
CA ALA A 643 -2.66 -0.63 -7.43
C ALA A 643 -1.62 -1.72 -7.72
N GLY A 644 -0.42 -1.34 -8.12
CA GLY A 644 0.63 -2.25 -8.56
C GLY A 644 1.82 -2.25 -7.62
N PHE A 645 2.56 -3.36 -7.64
CA PHE A 645 3.82 -3.50 -6.93
C PHE A 645 4.87 -4.22 -7.80
N PHE A 646 6.13 -4.06 -7.44
CA PHE A 646 7.21 -4.95 -7.85
C PHE A 646 7.95 -5.42 -6.60
N ASP A 647 8.20 -6.72 -6.53
CA ASP A 647 8.80 -7.38 -5.37
C ASP A 647 10.33 -7.29 -5.40
N LEU A 648 10.90 -6.64 -4.38
CA LEU A 648 12.34 -6.47 -4.18
C LEU A 648 12.93 -7.42 -3.12
N ASP A 649 12.11 -8.23 -2.42
CA ASP A 649 12.54 -9.04 -1.25
C ASP A 649 13.47 -10.23 -1.64
N PHE A 650 13.57 -10.55 -2.93
CA PHE A 650 14.45 -11.62 -3.43
C PHE A 650 15.88 -11.12 -3.72
N ASP A 651 16.86 -12.03 -3.64
CA ASP A 651 18.25 -11.75 -4.04
C ASP A 651 18.32 -11.18 -5.46
N GLY A 652 18.82 -9.94 -5.57
CA GLY A 652 18.88 -9.19 -6.84
C GLY A 652 17.66 -8.30 -7.11
N GLY A 653 16.66 -8.30 -6.22
CA GLY A 653 15.44 -7.50 -6.28
C GLY A 653 14.58 -7.87 -7.48
N ASP A 654 14.15 -9.12 -7.58
CA ASP A 654 13.54 -9.67 -8.80
C ASP A 654 12.42 -10.68 -8.51
N GLY A 655 11.50 -10.35 -7.61
CA GLY A 655 10.34 -11.20 -7.31
C GLY A 655 9.20 -11.10 -8.34
N GLY A 656 9.21 -10.06 -9.20
CA GLY A 656 8.22 -9.86 -10.27
C GLY A 656 7.20 -8.75 -9.98
N THR A 657 6.38 -8.42 -10.97
CA THR A 657 5.35 -7.37 -10.90
C THR A 657 4.00 -7.98 -10.55
N GLY A 658 3.22 -7.38 -9.66
CA GLY A 658 1.85 -7.79 -9.40
C GLY A 658 0.90 -6.62 -9.21
N ASN A 659 -0.39 -6.94 -9.02
CA ASN A 659 -1.42 -5.94 -8.74
C ASN A 659 -2.28 -6.35 -7.55
N PHE A 660 -2.55 -5.41 -6.66
CA PHE A 660 -3.62 -5.52 -5.69
C PHE A 660 -4.96 -5.23 -6.39
N GLY A 661 -5.73 -6.29 -6.65
CA GLY A 661 -7.01 -6.20 -7.32
C GLY A 661 -8.06 -5.40 -6.55
N GLY A 662 -9.01 -4.80 -7.27
CA GLY A 662 -10.21 -4.19 -6.68
C GLY A 662 -10.11 -2.70 -6.33
N PHE A 663 -8.91 -2.11 -6.25
CA PHE A 663 -8.70 -0.67 -6.05
C PHE A 663 -7.53 -0.11 -6.90
N LYS A 664 -7.30 1.19 -6.85
CA LYS A 664 -6.25 1.87 -7.65
C LYS A 664 -5.58 3.00 -6.88
N THR A 665 -4.42 3.42 -7.38
CA THR A 665 -3.68 4.59 -6.89
C THR A 665 -4.17 5.91 -7.51
N GLY A 666 -3.79 7.03 -6.87
CA GLY A 666 -3.94 8.40 -7.35
C GLY A 666 -3.09 8.73 -8.58
N CYS A 667 -3.06 10.01 -8.99
CA CYS A 667 -2.06 10.49 -9.95
C CYS A 667 -0.76 10.94 -9.26
N THR A 668 -0.84 11.31 -7.99
CA THR A 668 0.29 11.25 -7.04
C THR A 668 0.29 9.86 -6.41
N SER A 669 1.47 9.31 -6.11
CA SER A 669 1.60 8.04 -5.41
C SER A 669 1.06 8.14 -3.99
N ASN A 670 0.18 7.22 -3.64
CA ASN A 670 -0.51 7.12 -2.35
C ASN A 670 -0.55 5.65 -1.87
N LEU A 671 0.51 4.91 -2.19
CA LEU A 671 0.78 3.54 -1.75
C LEU A 671 2.04 3.57 -0.88
N VAL A 672 1.98 4.34 0.19
CA VAL A 672 3.13 4.66 1.03
C VAL A 672 3.33 3.56 2.05
N VAL A 673 4.46 2.87 1.95
CA VAL A 673 4.96 2.00 3.02
C VAL A 673 5.60 2.88 4.08
N ALA A 674 5.03 2.86 5.30
CA ALA A 674 5.56 3.55 6.46
C ALA A 674 4.85 3.05 7.72
N ASN A 675 5.52 3.14 8.88
CA ASN A 675 5.02 2.72 10.18
C ASN A 675 4.62 1.22 10.22
N GLY A 676 5.29 0.38 9.41
CA GLY A 676 5.08 -1.06 9.33
C GLY A 676 3.84 -1.47 8.53
N VAL A 677 3.29 -0.54 7.75
CA VAL A 677 2.01 -0.68 7.04
C VAL A 677 2.14 -0.12 5.62
N LEU A 678 1.54 -0.81 4.63
CA LEU A 678 1.26 -0.22 3.33
C LEU A 678 -0.02 0.60 3.42
N ASN A 679 0.12 1.92 3.50
CA ASN A 679 -0.98 2.88 3.59
C ASN A 679 -1.52 3.16 2.19
N ALA A 680 -2.84 3.01 2.02
CA ALA A 680 -3.53 3.25 0.74
C ALA A 680 -4.80 4.11 0.95
N PRO A 681 -4.66 5.41 1.26
CA PRO A 681 -5.82 6.30 1.38
C PRO A 681 -6.52 6.50 0.02
N GLU A 682 -7.84 6.68 0.05
CA GLU A 682 -8.67 6.77 -1.17
C GLU A 682 -8.55 8.14 -1.88
N TYR A 683 -7.66 8.24 -2.87
CA TYR A 683 -7.39 9.49 -3.61
C TYR A 683 -8.13 9.57 -4.95
N THR A 684 -9.19 8.79 -5.16
CA THR A 684 -9.79 8.58 -6.48
C THR A 684 -11.17 9.20 -6.67
N ARG A 685 -11.60 10.05 -5.73
CA ARG A 685 -12.87 10.81 -5.74
C ARG A 685 -13.29 11.36 -7.11
N THR A 686 -12.38 11.98 -7.85
CA THR A 686 -12.67 12.64 -9.14
C THR A 686 -12.53 11.72 -10.36
N CYS A 687 -12.45 10.41 -10.14
CA CYS A 687 -12.16 9.40 -11.16
C CYS A 687 -13.30 8.39 -11.34
N ARG A 688 -13.53 7.98 -12.59
CA ARG A 688 -14.74 7.25 -13.02
C ARG A 688 -14.47 5.82 -13.47
N CYS A 689 -13.22 5.36 -13.34
CA CYS A 689 -12.83 4.03 -13.78
C CYS A 689 -13.57 2.95 -12.98
N SER A 690 -13.83 1.81 -13.62
CA SER A 690 -14.65 0.69 -13.15
C SER A 690 -14.06 -0.15 -12.00
N TYR A 691 -13.48 0.48 -10.98
CA TYR A 691 -13.00 -0.21 -9.78
C TYR A 691 -14.11 -0.30 -8.75
N GLN A 692 -14.27 -1.48 -8.17
CA GLN A 692 -15.39 -1.79 -7.28
C GLN A 692 -15.22 -1.16 -5.89
N ASN A 693 -13.98 -0.95 -5.45
CA ASN A 693 -13.69 -0.42 -4.12
C ASN A 693 -13.16 1.02 -4.22
N GLN A 694 -13.96 1.97 -3.73
CA GLN A 694 -13.55 3.35 -3.49
C GLN A 694 -13.46 3.56 -1.98
N THR A 695 -12.37 3.08 -1.39
CA THR A 695 -12.20 3.08 0.07
C THR A 695 -10.74 3.13 0.45
N SER A 696 -10.46 3.74 1.60
CA SER A 696 -9.12 3.72 2.18
C SER A 696 -8.89 2.34 2.77
N LEU A 697 -7.68 1.83 2.67
CA LEU A 697 -7.29 0.57 3.29
C LEU A 697 -5.81 0.59 3.69
N ALA A 698 -5.45 -0.37 4.53
CA ALA A 698 -4.09 -0.62 4.95
C ALA A 698 -3.79 -2.11 4.82
N LEU A 699 -2.57 -2.43 4.36
CA LEU A 699 -2.10 -3.80 4.23
C LEU A 699 -0.87 -4.03 5.11
N VAL A 700 -0.74 -5.25 5.63
CA VAL A 700 0.41 -5.71 6.42
C VAL A 700 0.89 -7.06 5.91
N HIS A 701 2.13 -7.43 6.22
CA HIS A 701 2.67 -8.74 5.85
C HIS A 701 1.86 -9.86 6.54
N VAL A 702 1.29 -10.74 5.72
CA VAL A 702 0.51 -11.91 6.16
C VAL A 702 0.95 -13.10 5.29
N PRO A 703 1.92 -13.91 5.74
CA PRO A 703 2.51 -15.01 4.97
C PRO A 703 1.51 -16.01 4.38
N GLU A 704 0.36 -16.15 5.03
CA GLU A 704 -0.71 -17.08 4.63
C GLU A 704 -1.52 -16.58 3.42
N VAL A 705 -1.40 -15.30 3.07
CA VAL A 705 -2.06 -14.74 1.88
C VAL A 705 -1.33 -15.18 0.62
N GLU A 706 -2.10 -15.52 -0.39
CA GLU A 706 -1.56 -15.92 -1.68
C GLU A 706 -1.18 -14.73 -2.55
N VAL A 707 -0.01 -14.82 -3.22
CA VAL A 707 0.53 -13.78 -4.10
C VAL A 707 0.94 -14.39 -5.43
N TRP A 708 0.68 -13.66 -6.50
CA TRP A 708 1.05 -14.00 -7.88
C TRP A 708 1.58 -12.76 -8.59
N THR A 709 2.54 -12.99 -9.48
CA THR A 709 3.26 -11.95 -10.22
C THR A 709 3.31 -12.26 -11.71
N ASP A 710 3.74 -11.31 -12.52
CA ASP A 710 4.27 -11.49 -13.86
C ASP A 710 5.77 -11.15 -13.84
N TYR A 711 6.62 -11.99 -14.40
CA TYR A 711 8.08 -11.79 -14.36
C TYR A 711 8.58 -10.85 -15.48
N GLY A 712 7.71 -10.43 -16.40
CA GLY A 712 8.09 -9.73 -17.61
C GLY A 712 8.54 -10.69 -18.72
N ASN A 713 8.83 -10.17 -19.92
CA ASN A 713 9.37 -10.99 -21.01
C ASN A 713 10.72 -10.42 -21.50
N PRO A 714 11.83 -10.67 -20.78
CA PRO A 714 13.17 -10.23 -21.20
C PRO A 714 13.70 -11.02 -22.41
N GLY A 715 12.98 -12.07 -22.86
CA GLY A 715 13.50 -13.08 -23.76
C GLY A 715 14.42 -14.06 -23.04
N ILE A 716 14.46 -15.31 -23.52
CA ILE A 716 15.33 -16.36 -22.98
C ILE A 716 16.52 -16.50 -23.92
N THR A 717 17.75 -16.48 -23.38
CA THR A 717 18.96 -16.64 -24.17
C THR A 717 19.85 -17.75 -23.62
N GLY A 718 19.83 -18.92 -24.26
CA GLY A 718 20.62 -20.10 -23.86
C GLY A 718 19.75 -21.18 -23.20
N PRO A 719 20.36 -22.30 -22.78
CA PRO A 719 19.63 -23.39 -22.15
C PRO A 719 19.07 -22.98 -20.80
N ILE A 720 17.95 -23.59 -20.43
CA ILE A 720 17.35 -23.41 -19.11
C ILE A 720 18.22 -24.13 -18.08
N GLN A 721 18.71 -23.40 -17.09
CA GLN A 721 19.40 -23.96 -15.94
C GLN A 721 18.42 -24.35 -14.84
N ARG A 722 17.33 -23.62 -14.67
CA ARG A 722 16.35 -23.86 -13.62
C ARG A 722 14.98 -23.32 -14.04
N VAL A 723 13.93 -24.11 -13.86
CA VAL A 723 12.55 -23.65 -14.08
C VAL A 723 11.57 -24.48 -13.27
N GLY A 724 10.53 -23.83 -12.75
CA GLY A 724 9.30 -24.49 -12.32
C GLY A 724 8.18 -24.18 -13.32
N LEU A 725 7.37 -25.17 -13.67
CA LEU A 725 6.10 -24.97 -14.36
C LEU A 725 4.98 -25.24 -13.37
N ASN A 726 4.21 -24.21 -13.05
CA ASN A 726 3.03 -24.34 -12.21
C ASN A 726 1.79 -24.43 -13.09
N LEU A 727 1.23 -25.63 -13.16
CA LEU A 727 0.15 -25.92 -14.08
C LEU A 727 -1.18 -25.44 -13.49
N GLY A 728 -1.97 -24.70 -14.26
CA GLY A 728 -3.24 -24.09 -13.82
C GLY A 728 -3.08 -22.88 -12.88
N ALA A 729 -1.85 -22.42 -12.64
CA ALA A 729 -1.60 -21.25 -11.81
C ALA A 729 -2.10 -19.95 -12.45
N PRO A 730 -2.49 -18.95 -11.65
CA PRO A 730 -2.99 -17.67 -12.13
C PRO A 730 -1.88 -16.63 -12.42
N GLY A 731 -0.60 -17.00 -12.29
CA GLY A 731 0.55 -16.12 -12.56
C GLY A 731 1.89 -16.80 -12.23
N ASP A 732 2.98 -16.09 -12.50
CA ASP A 732 4.33 -16.49 -12.14
C ASP A 732 4.58 -16.29 -10.63
N ARG A 733 5.48 -17.08 -10.05
CA ARG A 733 5.94 -16.89 -8.67
C ARG A 733 7.36 -17.40 -8.49
N ARG A 734 8.21 -16.63 -7.82
CA ARG A 734 9.53 -17.09 -7.40
C ARG A 734 9.44 -17.81 -6.05
N ALA A 735 10.12 -18.94 -5.93
CA ALA A 735 10.26 -19.69 -4.68
C ALA A 735 11.54 -19.28 -3.93
N ASP A 736 11.57 -19.52 -2.62
CA ASP A 736 12.70 -19.17 -1.73
C ASP A 736 14.02 -19.87 -2.11
N ASP A 737 13.93 -21.00 -2.83
CA ASP A 737 15.10 -21.73 -3.34
C ASP A 737 15.66 -21.15 -4.65
N GLY A 738 15.08 -20.05 -5.14
CA GLY A 738 15.46 -19.34 -6.36
C GLY A 738 14.78 -19.84 -7.64
N THR A 739 13.94 -20.88 -7.59
CA THR A 739 13.19 -21.34 -8.77
C THR A 739 12.11 -20.33 -9.16
N LEU A 740 12.19 -19.83 -10.39
CA LEU A 740 11.08 -19.10 -11.01
C LEU A 740 10.05 -20.11 -11.53
N TRP A 741 8.86 -20.11 -10.93
CA TRP A 741 7.72 -20.90 -11.36
C TRP A 741 6.89 -20.10 -12.36
N LEU A 742 6.84 -20.57 -13.60
CA LEU A 742 6.06 -19.99 -14.68
C LEU A 742 4.65 -20.57 -14.69
N GLU A 743 3.65 -19.73 -14.96
CA GLU A 743 2.28 -20.20 -15.18
C GLU A 743 2.14 -21.01 -16.49
N TYR A 744 1.33 -22.07 -16.46
CA TYR A 744 0.89 -22.74 -17.68
C TYR A 744 -0.53 -23.32 -17.58
N PRO A 745 -1.44 -23.06 -18.54
CA PRO A 745 -1.27 -22.14 -19.66
C PRO A 745 -1.19 -20.69 -19.17
N LYS A 746 -0.56 -19.83 -19.97
CA LYS A 746 -0.42 -18.40 -19.68
C LYS A 746 -1.78 -17.74 -19.44
N ALA A 747 -1.96 -17.08 -18.29
CA ALA A 747 -3.23 -16.50 -17.85
C ALA A 747 -3.10 -15.05 -17.36
N ALA A 748 -1.96 -14.64 -16.80
CA ALA A 748 -1.75 -13.33 -16.22
C ALA A 748 -1.25 -12.29 -17.23
N GLY A 749 0.08 -12.15 -17.31
CA GLY A 749 0.77 -11.01 -17.89
C GLY A 749 1.98 -11.41 -18.73
N PRO A 750 2.88 -10.46 -19.04
CA PRO A 750 4.13 -10.77 -19.70
C PRO A 750 4.97 -11.71 -18.83
N SER A 751 5.32 -12.88 -19.38
CA SER A 751 6.09 -13.93 -18.72
C SER A 751 7.11 -14.49 -19.74
N PRO A 752 8.27 -15.00 -19.32
CA PRO A 752 9.22 -15.67 -20.21
C PRO A 752 8.56 -16.82 -20.97
N GLU A 753 8.82 -16.91 -22.28
CA GLU A 753 8.15 -17.91 -23.13
C GLU A 753 9.00 -19.17 -23.28
N ILE A 754 8.55 -20.25 -22.62
CA ILE A 754 9.05 -21.62 -22.82
C ILE A 754 8.02 -22.41 -23.61
N THR A 755 8.47 -23.18 -24.60
CA THR A 755 7.57 -24.04 -25.38
C THR A 755 7.14 -25.22 -24.52
N VAL A 756 5.84 -25.31 -24.24
CA VAL A 756 5.24 -26.42 -23.51
C VAL A 756 4.09 -27.01 -24.34
N THR A 757 4.19 -28.30 -24.66
CA THR A 757 3.13 -29.02 -25.38
C THR A 757 2.45 -30.01 -24.45
N VAL A 758 1.11 -30.00 -24.45
CA VAL A 758 0.31 -30.94 -23.67
C VAL A 758 -0.53 -31.81 -24.60
N GLY A 759 -0.44 -33.13 -24.43
CA GLY A 759 -1.21 -34.13 -25.19
C GLY A 759 -2.48 -34.60 -24.46
N PRO A 760 -3.43 -35.23 -25.18
CA PRO A 760 -4.84 -35.40 -24.77
C PRO A 760 -5.02 -36.23 -23.48
N PHE A 761 -6.10 -36.06 -22.70
CA PHE A 761 -7.40 -36.67 -23.00
C PHE A 761 -8.63 -35.80 -22.72
N THR A 762 -8.53 -34.70 -21.97
CA THR A 762 -9.52 -33.60 -21.87
C THR A 762 -8.91 -32.62 -20.87
N THR A 763 -7.92 -31.81 -21.26
CA THR A 763 -7.15 -31.01 -20.30
C THR A 763 -8.03 -29.93 -19.65
N GLN A 764 -8.64 -30.26 -18.51
CA GLN A 764 -9.24 -29.29 -17.61
C GLN A 764 -8.13 -28.80 -16.67
N HIS A 765 -8.06 -27.50 -16.45
CA HIS A 765 -7.21 -26.96 -15.41
C HIS A 765 -8.06 -26.69 -14.17
N PHE A 766 -7.47 -26.84 -13.00
CA PHE A 766 -8.04 -26.38 -11.75
C PHE A 766 -7.09 -25.38 -11.09
N SER A 767 -7.68 -24.43 -10.38
CA SER A 767 -6.96 -23.42 -9.61
C SER A 767 -7.76 -23.15 -8.34
N TYR A 768 -7.20 -23.53 -7.19
CA TYR A 768 -7.76 -23.31 -5.88
C TYR A 768 -6.82 -22.43 -5.05
N HIS A 769 -7.35 -21.84 -3.98
CA HIS A 769 -6.50 -21.14 -3.03
C HIS A 769 -5.60 -22.14 -2.29
N SER A 770 -4.35 -21.77 -2.07
CA SER A 770 -3.30 -22.57 -1.41
C SER A 770 -3.70 -23.09 -0.01
N SER A 771 -4.57 -22.37 0.70
CA SER A 771 -5.12 -22.80 1.99
C SER A 771 -5.98 -24.06 1.94
N ARG A 772 -6.34 -24.55 0.74
CA ARG A 772 -7.02 -25.84 0.57
C ARG A 772 -6.07 -27.03 0.78
N ILE A 773 -4.76 -26.82 0.71
CA ILE A 773 -3.77 -27.89 0.84
C ILE A 773 -3.42 -28.10 2.32
N GLU A 774 -3.79 -29.26 2.88
CA GLU A 774 -3.74 -29.56 4.32
C GLU A 774 -2.46 -30.31 4.75
N GLY A 775 -1.32 -29.98 4.11
CA GLY A 775 0.01 -30.54 4.38
C GLY A 775 0.63 -31.31 3.20
N GLY A 776 1.69 -32.08 3.46
CA GLY A 776 2.48 -32.79 2.44
C GLY A 776 3.93 -32.32 2.35
N GLU A 777 4.68 -32.81 1.37
CA GLU A 777 6.13 -32.54 1.20
C GLU A 777 6.46 -31.50 0.11
N GLY A 778 5.51 -30.61 -0.24
CA GLY A 778 5.67 -29.67 -1.35
C GLY A 778 5.09 -28.28 -1.09
N LEU A 779 5.26 -27.40 -2.09
CA LEU A 779 4.77 -26.02 -2.08
C LEU A 779 3.23 -26.00 -2.19
N PRO A 780 2.48 -25.51 -1.18
CA PRO A 780 1.02 -25.52 -1.20
C PRO A 780 0.41 -24.78 -2.39
N TRP A 781 1.02 -23.67 -2.81
CA TRP A 781 0.56 -22.87 -3.95
C TRP A 781 0.92 -23.49 -5.32
N VAL A 782 1.83 -24.46 -5.39
CA VAL A 782 1.99 -25.32 -6.58
C VAL A 782 0.94 -26.42 -6.56
N ALA A 783 0.75 -27.07 -5.43
CA ALA A 783 -0.20 -28.17 -5.27
C ALA A 783 -1.69 -27.76 -5.44
N ALA A 784 -2.02 -26.49 -5.24
CA ALA A 784 -3.40 -25.98 -5.31
C ALA A 784 -3.92 -25.75 -6.73
N SER A 785 -3.05 -25.85 -7.74
CA SER A 785 -3.41 -25.82 -9.15
C SER A 785 -2.90 -27.05 -9.89
N GLY A 786 -3.46 -27.34 -11.06
CA GLY A 786 -2.97 -28.44 -11.89
C GLY A 786 -3.77 -28.67 -13.16
N LEU A 787 -3.35 -29.70 -13.91
CA LEU A 787 -4.10 -30.27 -15.03
C LEU A 787 -4.73 -31.59 -14.61
N ASP A 788 -6.02 -31.75 -14.88
CA ASP A 788 -6.75 -33.00 -14.80
C ASP A 788 -6.99 -33.55 -16.22
N GLY A 789 -6.76 -34.84 -16.43
CA GLY A 789 -6.99 -35.50 -17.71
C GLY A 789 -5.86 -35.35 -18.73
N VAL A 790 -4.61 -35.30 -18.28
CA VAL A 790 -3.41 -35.14 -19.13
C VAL A 790 -2.67 -36.47 -19.36
N SER A 791 -2.22 -36.73 -20.59
CA SER A 791 -1.40 -37.92 -20.90
C SER A 791 0.06 -37.62 -21.15
N THR A 792 0.40 -36.50 -21.76
CA THR A 792 1.79 -36.15 -22.08
C THR A 792 2.04 -34.67 -21.89
N ILE A 793 3.20 -34.33 -21.35
CA ILE A 793 3.70 -32.96 -21.25
C ILE A 793 5.12 -32.95 -21.79
N THR A 794 5.43 -32.07 -22.74
CA THR A 794 6.81 -31.79 -23.16
C THR A 794 7.18 -30.36 -22.83
N VAL A 795 8.41 -30.16 -22.33
CA VAL A 795 8.95 -28.85 -21.95
C VAL A 795 10.27 -28.63 -22.68
N ASP A 796 10.39 -27.58 -23.48
CA ASP A 796 11.64 -27.22 -24.15
C ASP A 796 12.62 -26.56 -23.16
N LEU A 797 13.67 -27.28 -22.77
CA LEU A 797 14.70 -26.81 -21.85
C LEU A 797 15.98 -26.36 -22.58
N GLY A 798 16.04 -26.48 -23.91
CA GLY A 798 17.31 -26.67 -24.61
C GLY A 798 17.60 -25.81 -25.84
N ALA A 799 16.73 -24.90 -26.26
CA ALA A 799 17.02 -23.97 -27.35
C ALA A 799 16.43 -22.58 -27.12
N SER A 800 17.21 -21.53 -27.43
CA SER A 800 16.68 -20.18 -27.63
C SER A 800 16.83 -19.75 -29.08
N VAL A 801 15.87 -18.96 -29.56
CA VAL A 801 15.96 -18.30 -30.87
C VAL A 801 16.57 -16.92 -30.65
N VAL A 802 17.82 -16.72 -31.09
CA VAL A 802 18.47 -15.40 -31.07
C VAL A 802 18.54 -14.90 -32.51
N GLY A 803 17.84 -13.80 -32.81
CA GLY A 803 17.87 -13.21 -34.16
C GLY A 803 17.35 -14.14 -35.28
N GLY A 804 16.56 -15.17 -34.94
CA GLY A 804 16.05 -16.16 -35.89
C GLY A 804 16.89 -17.44 -36.01
N GLU A 805 18.02 -17.56 -35.31
CA GLU A 805 18.87 -18.76 -35.28
C GLU A 805 18.72 -19.50 -33.94
N GLU A 806 18.60 -20.83 -34.00
CA GLU A 806 18.58 -21.69 -32.81
C GLU A 806 19.99 -21.88 -32.25
N VAL A 807 20.21 -21.54 -30.97
CA VAL A 807 21.49 -21.72 -30.27
C VAL A 807 21.32 -22.72 -29.13
N GLY A 808 22.21 -23.72 -29.05
CA GLY A 808 22.31 -24.65 -27.91
C GLY A 808 21.53 -25.97 -27.98
N ALA A 809 20.81 -26.23 -29.08
CA ALA A 809 19.86 -27.34 -29.24
C ALA A 809 20.47 -28.78 -29.30
N ALA A 810 21.80 -28.93 -29.35
CA ALA A 810 22.46 -30.20 -29.67
C ALA A 810 23.21 -30.86 -28.50
N GLU A 811 23.26 -30.24 -27.31
CA GLU A 811 24.00 -30.77 -26.16
C GLU A 811 23.07 -31.47 -25.17
N GLU A 812 23.37 -32.73 -24.84
CA GLU A 812 22.71 -33.46 -23.77
C GLU A 812 23.11 -32.88 -22.41
N ARG A 813 22.10 -32.61 -21.58
CA ARG A 813 22.23 -32.06 -20.22
C ARG A 813 21.50 -32.95 -19.25
N PHE A 814 21.94 -32.96 -18.00
CA PHE A 814 21.34 -33.74 -16.93
C PHE A 814 20.58 -32.79 -16.01
N TYR A 815 19.34 -33.16 -15.67
CA TYR A 815 18.49 -32.40 -14.77
C TYR A 815 18.06 -33.24 -13.59
N GLU A 816 18.02 -32.62 -12.41
CA GLU A 816 17.13 -33.04 -11.35
C GLU A 816 15.71 -32.58 -11.73
N VAL A 817 14.78 -33.53 -11.83
CA VAL A 817 13.38 -33.28 -12.14
C VAL A 817 12.52 -33.63 -10.93
N ARG A 818 11.66 -32.70 -10.51
CA ARG A 818 10.66 -32.94 -9.48
C ARG A 818 9.27 -32.81 -10.06
N LEU A 819 8.42 -33.79 -9.77
CA LEU A 819 7.03 -33.83 -10.19
C LEU A 819 6.13 -33.60 -8.98
N HIS A 820 5.28 -32.59 -9.07
CA HIS A 820 4.39 -32.15 -7.99
C HIS A 820 2.96 -32.61 -8.26
N PHE A 821 2.33 -33.21 -7.26
CA PHE A 821 0.99 -33.75 -7.34
C PHE A 821 0.15 -33.34 -6.13
N ALA A 822 -1.15 -33.20 -6.34
CA ALA A 822 -2.17 -33.23 -5.32
C ALA A 822 -3.45 -33.82 -5.93
N GLU A 823 -4.23 -34.57 -5.15
CA GLU A 823 -5.55 -35.02 -5.59
C GLU A 823 -6.59 -33.93 -5.28
N PRO A 824 -7.17 -33.24 -6.29
CA PRO A 824 -8.15 -32.19 -6.08
C PRO A 824 -9.57 -32.73 -5.83
N ALA A 825 -9.85 -33.97 -6.25
CA ALA A 825 -11.17 -34.58 -6.10
C ALA A 825 -11.32 -35.23 -4.71
N ASP A 826 -12.54 -35.23 -4.20
CA ASP A 826 -12.88 -35.93 -2.95
C ASP A 826 -13.08 -37.43 -3.25
N ILE A 827 -11.97 -38.13 -3.48
CA ILE A 827 -11.92 -39.56 -3.81
C ILE A 827 -11.01 -40.32 -2.85
N GLY A 828 -11.29 -41.61 -2.69
CA GLY A 828 -10.51 -42.52 -1.85
C GLY A 828 -9.31 -43.15 -2.58
N PRO A 829 -8.43 -43.82 -1.81
CA PRO A 829 -7.35 -44.62 -2.37
C PRO A 829 -7.83 -45.62 -3.44
N GLY A 830 -7.09 -45.71 -4.54
CA GLY A 830 -7.29 -46.64 -5.64
C GLY A 830 -8.24 -46.17 -6.73
N GLU A 831 -8.94 -45.05 -6.52
CA GLU A 831 -9.91 -44.49 -7.48
C GLU A 831 -9.23 -43.73 -8.64
N ARG A 832 -8.06 -43.12 -8.39
CA ARG A 832 -7.15 -42.59 -9.43
C ARG A 832 -5.81 -43.31 -9.33
N LYS A 833 -5.44 -44.03 -10.39
CA LYS A 833 -4.13 -44.70 -10.51
C LYS A 833 -3.57 -44.59 -11.90
N PHE A 834 -2.28 -44.29 -12.00
CA PHE A 834 -1.59 -44.16 -13.28
C PHE A 834 -0.08 -44.40 -13.17
N ASP A 835 0.51 -44.86 -14.27
CA ASP A 835 1.95 -44.98 -14.42
C ASP A 835 2.56 -43.63 -14.84
N VAL A 836 3.75 -43.33 -14.32
CA VAL A 836 4.53 -42.14 -14.63
C VAL A 836 5.79 -42.55 -15.38
N TYR A 837 5.95 -42.01 -16.58
CA TYR A 837 7.13 -42.18 -17.41
C TYR A 837 7.86 -40.85 -17.58
N LEU A 838 9.18 -40.85 -17.40
CA LEU A 838 10.05 -39.70 -17.62
C LEU A 838 11.11 -40.07 -18.65
N GLN A 839 11.22 -39.32 -19.76
CA GLN A 839 12.08 -39.66 -20.89
C GLN A 839 11.93 -41.13 -21.33
N ASN A 840 10.68 -41.58 -21.48
CA ASN A 840 10.30 -42.96 -21.82
C ASN A 840 10.66 -44.06 -20.79
N ASN A 841 11.27 -43.73 -19.66
CA ASN A 841 11.53 -44.68 -18.58
C ASN A 841 10.36 -44.70 -17.60
N LEU A 842 9.86 -45.88 -17.24
CA LEU A 842 8.87 -46.03 -16.17
C LEU A 842 9.53 -45.69 -14.84
N VAL A 843 9.16 -44.55 -14.25
CA VAL A 843 9.74 -44.06 -12.99
C VAL A 843 8.82 -44.31 -11.79
N ARG A 844 7.50 -44.41 -12.02
CA ARG A 844 6.52 -44.84 -11.01
C ARG A 844 5.44 -45.69 -11.65
N GLN A 845 5.17 -46.85 -11.07
CA GLN A 845 4.07 -47.71 -11.46
C GLN A 845 2.88 -47.50 -10.51
N ASP A 846 1.65 -47.49 -11.04
CA ASP A 846 0.39 -47.45 -10.28
C ASP A 846 0.36 -46.36 -9.18
N LEU A 847 0.80 -45.13 -9.49
CA LEU A 847 0.79 -43.99 -8.56
C LEU A 847 -0.64 -43.74 -8.05
N ASP A 848 -0.79 -43.72 -6.73
CA ASP A 848 -2.01 -43.36 -6.01
C ASP A 848 -1.71 -42.21 -5.06
N ILE A 849 -2.05 -40.98 -5.48
CA ILE A 849 -1.71 -39.76 -4.75
C ILE A 849 -2.37 -39.77 -3.36
N VAL A 850 -3.62 -40.24 -3.24
CA VAL A 850 -4.36 -40.25 -1.97
C VAL A 850 -3.71 -41.22 -0.98
N ALA A 851 -3.34 -42.41 -1.46
CA ALA A 851 -2.66 -43.40 -0.61
C ALA A 851 -1.29 -42.91 -0.12
N GLU A 852 -0.53 -42.22 -0.98
CA GLU A 852 0.84 -41.79 -0.67
C GLU A 852 0.90 -40.50 0.14
N ALA A 853 0.05 -39.52 -0.19
CA ALA A 853 -0.03 -38.25 0.53
C ALA A 853 -0.85 -38.33 1.83
N GLY A 854 -1.62 -39.42 2.02
CA GLY A 854 -2.46 -39.65 3.20
C GLY A 854 -3.82 -38.94 3.15
N GLY A 855 -4.33 -38.62 1.95
CA GLY A 855 -5.62 -37.97 1.75
C GLY A 855 -5.65 -37.03 0.52
N PRO A 856 -6.84 -36.60 0.08
CA PRO A 856 -6.99 -35.56 -0.94
C PRO A 856 -6.52 -34.19 -0.42
N ASN A 857 -6.25 -33.25 -1.33
CA ASN A 857 -5.72 -31.92 -1.04
C ASN A 857 -4.44 -31.93 -0.16
N ARG A 858 -3.53 -32.86 -0.41
CA ARG A 858 -2.22 -32.95 0.23
C ARG A 858 -1.13 -33.00 -0.84
N ALA A 859 -0.04 -32.29 -0.64
CA ALA A 859 1.05 -32.21 -1.60
C ALA A 859 1.90 -33.49 -1.58
N LEU A 860 2.23 -34.00 -2.77
CA LEU A 860 3.17 -35.10 -3.00
C LEU A 860 4.22 -34.66 -4.02
N VAL A 861 5.50 -34.87 -3.70
CA VAL A 861 6.61 -34.53 -4.59
C VAL A 861 7.44 -35.78 -4.87
N MET A 862 7.72 -36.05 -6.14
CA MET A 862 8.63 -37.12 -6.56
C MET A 862 9.85 -36.53 -7.25
N GLN A 863 11.05 -36.88 -6.78
CA GLN A 863 12.33 -36.34 -7.27
C GLN A 863 13.13 -37.41 -8.03
N PHE A 864 13.70 -37.01 -9.18
CA PHE A 864 14.50 -37.85 -10.06
C PHE A 864 15.76 -37.10 -10.49
N GLY A 865 16.94 -37.57 -10.06
CA GLY A 865 18.23 -37.01 -10.49
C GLY A 865 18.71 -37.56 -11.84
N ALA A 866 19.68 -36.89 -12.44
CA ALA A 866 20.39 -37.31 -13.66
C ALA A 866 19.49 -37.65 -14.86
N VAL A 867 18.41 -36.88 -15.06
CA VAL A 867 17.51 -37.04 -16.21
C VAL A 867 18.16 -36.41 -17.45
N ALA A 868 18.53 -37.24 -18.43
CA ALA A 868 19.15 -36.79 -19.66
C ALA A 868 18.14 -36.08 -20.59
N VAL A 869 18.40 -34.83 -20.94
CA VAL A 869 17.58 -33.99 -21.82
C VAL A 869 18.47 -33.29 -22.83
N THR A 870 18.26 -33.56 -24.12
CA THR A 870 18.93 -32.82 -25.22
C THR A 870 18.21 -31.52 -25.54
N ARG A 871 16.88 -31.58 -25.64
CA ARG A 871 16.03 -30.43 -25.93
C ARG A 871 14.78 -30.42 -25.07
N GLU A 872 13.92 -31.41 -25.27
CA GLU A 872 12.63 -31.50 -24.58
C GLU A 872 12.68 -32.52 -23.44
N LEU A 873 12.15 -32.12 -22.30
CA LEU A 873 11.80 -33.02 -21.20
C LEU A 873 10.41 -33.59 -21.48
N GLU A 874 10.28 -34.90 -21.66
CA GLU A 874 9.01 -35.60 -21.88
C GLU A 874 8.54 -36.31 -20.60
N LEU A 875 7.33 -35.94 -20.15
CA LEU A 875 6.56 -36.63 -19.13
C LEU A 875 5.36 -37.32 -19.78
N ARG A 876 5.15 -38.60 -19.50
CA ARG A 876 3.97 -39.36 -19.93
C ARG A 876 3.28 -40.02 -18.76
N LEU A 877 1.98 -39.77 -18.62
CA LEU A 877 1.09 -40.31 -17.60
C LEU A 877 0.09 -41.27 -18.26
N VAL A 878 0.01 -42.50 -17.77
CA VAL A 878 -0.85 -43.54 -18.37
C VAL A 878 -1.81 -44.10 -17.32
N PRO A 879 -3.13 -43.95 -17.47
CA PRO A 879 -4.10 -44.54 -16.54
C PRO A 879 -3.86 -46.05 -16.38
N SER A 880 -3.88 -46.53 -15.14
CA SER A 880 -3.81 -47.96 -14.85
C SER A 880 -5.03 -48.68 -15.43
N ALA A 881 -4.88 -49.98 -15.72
CA ALA A 881 -5.96 -50.78 -16.31
C ALA A 881 -7.23 -50.73 -15.43
N GLY A 882 -8.36 -50.33 -16.04
CA GLY A 882 -9.66 -50.23 -15.37
C GLY A 882 -10.00 -48.85 -14.82
N ILE A 883 -9.06 -47.90 -14.82
CA ILE A 883 -9.32 -46.49 -14.48
C ILE A 883 -9.86 -45.78 -15.73
N VAL A 884 -11.11 -45.29 -15.66
CA VAL A 884 -11.79 -44.60 -16.77
C VAL A 884 -12.37 -43.24 -16.40
N ASP A 885 -12.76 -43.04 -15.14
CA ASP A 885 -13.43 -41.81 -14.67
C ASP A 885 -12.46 -40.77 -14.09
N HIS A 886 -11.38 -41.22 -13.44
CA HIS A 886 -10.35 -40.35 -12.86
C HIS A 886 -9.04 -40.52 -13.62
N LEU A 887 -8.86 -39.73 -14.67
CA LEU A 887 -7.65 -39.72 -15.50
C LEU A 887 -6.42 -39.19 -14.74
N PRO A 888 -5.19 -39.17 -15.29
CA PRO A 888 -4.05 -38.65 -14.54
C PRO A 888 -4.16 -37.15 -14.25
N VAL A 889 -3.61 -36.75 -13.10
CA VAL A 889 -3.54 -35.36 -12.62
C VAL A 889 -2.09 -35.00 -12.30
N ILE A 890 -1.71 -33.74 -12.48
CA ILE A 890 -0.40 -33.22 -12.08
C ILE A 890 -0.49 -31.71 -11.80
N SER A 891 0.22 -31.25 -10.78
CA SER A 891 0.23 -29.86 -10.34
C SER A 891 1.40 -29.06 -10.90
N GLY A 892 2.59 -29.63 -10.95
CA GLY A 892 3.77 -28.91 -11.43
C GLY A 892 4.96 -29.78 -11.79
N ILE A 893 5.89 -29.18 -12.53
CA ILE A 893 7.15 -29.80 -12.97
C ILE A 893 8.28 -28.82 -12.66
N GLU A 894 9.26 -29.23 -11.89
CA GLU A 894 10.50 -28.47 -11.66
C GLU A 894 11.68 -29.20 -12.31
N ALA A 895 12.54 -28.45 -12.99
CA ALA A 895 13.75 -28.96 -13.63
C ALA A 895 14.94 -28.06 -13.28
N ILE A 896 16.00 -28.66 -12.72
CA ILE A 896 17.22 -27.97 -12.28
C ILE A 896 18.42 -28.69 -12.89
N ILE A 897 19.28 -27.96 -13.60
CA ILE A 897 20.46 -28.53 -14.25
C ILE A 897 21.45 -29.06 -13.21
N GLU A 898 21.97 -30.25 -13.43
CA GLU A 898 23.02 -30.87 -12.63
C GLU A 898 24.39 -30.65 -13.28
N SER A 899 25.43 -30.52 -12.46
CA SER A 899 26.82 -30.39 -12.91
C SER A 899 27.40 -31.75 -13.36
N GLY A 900 26.79 -32.39 -14.36
CA GLY A 900 27.22 -33.66 -14.95
C GLY A 900 27.27 -34.84 -13.96
N PRO A 901 27.45 -36.08 -14.44
CA PRO A 901 27.50 -37.23 -13.55
C PRO A 901 28.76 -37.19 -12.68
N VAL A 902 28.60 -36.95 -11.37
CA VAL A 902 29.63 -37.28 -10.39
C VAL A 902 29.81 -38.80 -10.46
N ALA A 903 30.96 -39.23 -10.98
CA ALA A 903 31.30 -40.64 -11.08
C ALA A 903 31.20 -41.28 -9.69
N MET A 904 30.19 -42.12 -9.47
CA MET A 904 30.20 -43.03 -8.33
C MET A 904 31.40 -43.96 -8.50
N ALA A 905 32.36 -43.86 -7.59
CA ALA A 905 33.45 -44.81 -7.48
C ALA A 905 32.84 -46.21 -7.23
N LYS A 906 33.30 -47.17 -8.04
CA LYS A 906 32.83 -48.56 -8.16
C LYS A 906 32.52 -49.28 -6.85
#